data_AF-A0A3M2AI36-F1
#
_entry.id   AF-A0A3M2AI36-F1
#
_cell.length_a   1.000
_cell.length_b   1.000
_cell.length_c   1.000
_cell.angle_alpha   90.00
_cell.angle_beta   90.00
_cell.angle_gamma   90.00
#
_symmetry.space_group_name_H-M   'P 1'
#
loop_
_entity.id
_entity.type
_entity.pdbx_description
1 polymer ?
#
loop_
_entity_poly.entity_id
_entity_poly.type
_entity_poly.pdbx_seq_one_letter_code
_entity_poly.pdbx_strand_id
1 'polypeptide(L)'
;MLACLLLALPFPAPAPTFQDPAEEFRSKFQTAVELNDQKAIDSLLRKHRDLAVTEFVSKADLAAAAGDPADIAWVDAFVEGWQRVAHSSFARKYSRFLGLMSSSTRRNRDEILRSHFPMVTRLHAEALQKKTEEAWEPVRVEGAPVAAALRTIGDDYYLAIVLYCLGNAYNSDLNEDGGDDQKALEFYEEYLTVRQRLDLTSDKDYDTVKSLAAEMRAKLGIPDPETGKVGPRKVSRFEIQPAEGADWVEVPLAFAADPKPGAIEHPCDLADDHRLSWMLTGTHEVGTEGSVYPFEPKVVVRRIEFGKFVLDGGLGPSEPFKLTTKPVTVTFRRRLADGREADCALRVAGGIDRDMYHGAELNLSVNDVSSTMFYRSVSTMVGDSPFGRIVLYDLNVDGAYGADELKLTGAHGTPKDTWLYRYDAVLLGRNKHSQPFSRFLTDGKGGWYEFQVDDHELPSKVRLRRMAPKLGTFKVKMNGLKGVKLTSLVLVAETSQIKGTWVDLMCGRGGSLQVPIGRYTFQQGLVRGAKGAEAIILPGTGVPMTFDLEEGETVEIKLGAPFTFSIERRLEGRRLVLDGETLCVLGAAGERYVRMVGAPPFGIEVSLKGEKAEGVLRGSTAEEVMAHWPYAYLPQSLELELKKAEMPPVRLFLKKHPWFGKIDTGWME
;
A
#
# COMPACT_ATOMS: atom_id res chain seq x y z
N MET A 1 1.30 -23.30 -76.68
CA MET A 1 1.01 -24.10 -75.48
C MET A 1 2.14 -23.89 -74.49
N LEU A 2 1.79 -23.48 -73.26
CA LEU A 2 2.46 -23.60 -71.95
C LEU A 2 4.00 -23.71 -71.89
N ALA A 3 4.73 -23.10 -70.96
CA ALA A 3 4.43 -22.17 -69.87
C ALA A 3 5.80 -21.67 -69.35
N CYS A 4 5.97 -20.35 -69.22
CA CYS A 4 7.10 -19.76 -68.51
C CYS A 4 6.74 -19.60 -67.04
N LEU A 5 7.32 -20.43 -66.18
CA LEU A 5 7.37 -20.23 -64.73
C LEU A 5 8.75 -19.65 -64.40
N LEU A 6 8.82 -18.35 -64.15
CA LEU A 6 9.91 -17.72 -63.41
C LEU A 6 9.28 -16.72 -62.45
N LEU A 7 9.42 -17.04 -61.17
CA LEU A 7 8.87 -16.37 -60.01
C LEU A 7 9.34 -14.92 -59.95
N ALA A 8 8.44 -13.97 -60.21
CA ALA A 8 8.56 -12.61 -59.73
C ALA A 8 8.07 -12.57 -58.28
N LEU A 9 9.02 -12.50 -57.35
CA LEU A 9 8.73 -12.14 -55.95
C LEU A 9 8.12 -10.72 -55.94
N PRO A 10 6.98 -10.50 -55.27
CA PRO A 10 6.51 -9.14 -55.03
C PRO A 10 7.52 -8.45 -54.10
N PHE A 11 8.13 -7.37 -54.57
CA PHE A 11 8.81 -6.42 -53.70
C PHE A 11 7.80 -5.99 -52.61
N PRO A 12 8.18 -6.01 -51.32
CA PRO A 12 7.34 -5.41 -50.30
C PRO A 12 7.17 -3.94 -50.66
N ALA A 13 5.91 -3.49 -50.75
CA ALA A 13 5.62 -2.06 -50.82
C ALA A 13 6.32 -1.38 -49.63
N PRO A 14 7.02 -0.25 -49.83
CA PRO A 14 7.57 0.49 -48.70
C PRO A 14 6.42 0.81 -47.74
N ALA A 15 6.62 0.48 -46.46
CA ALA A 15 5.70 0.88 -45.41
C ALA A 15 5.43 2.39 -45.53
N PRO A 16 4.18 2.87 -45.36
CA PRO A 16 3.91 4.30 -45.39
C PRO A 16 4.79 4.97 -44.35
N THR A 17 5.71 5.82 -44.81
CA THR A 17 6.47 6.71 -43.94
C THR A 17 5.47 7.54 -43.16
N PHE A 18 5.42 7.35 -41.85
CA PHE A 18 4.60 8.16 -40.94
C PHE A 18 5.15 9.59 -41.03
N GLN A 19 4.55 10.43 -41.89
CA GLN A 19 4.89 11.85 -41.95
C GLN A 19 4.36 12.51 -40.66
N ASP A 20 5.24 13.24 -39.98
CA ASP A 20 4.86 14.06 -38.84
C ASP A 20 3.76 15.05 -39.28
N PRO A 21 2.54 15.00 -38.71
CA PRO A 21 1.45 15.91 -39.07
C PRO A 21 1.84 17.39 -38.96
N ALA A 22 2.76 17.73 -38.06
CA ALA A 22 3.31 19.07 -37.90
C ALA A 22 4.16 19.48 -39.10
N GLU A 23 5.01 18.59 -39.59
CA GLU A 23 5.83 18.82 -40.78
C GLU A 23 4.98 18.92 -42.05
N GLU A 24 3.95 18.08 -42.17
CA GLU A 24 3.00 18.15 -43.27
C GLU A 24 2.24 19.49 -43.28
N PHE A 25 1.74 19.93 -42.11
CA PHE A 25 1.07 21.23 -41.98
C PHE A 25 2.02 22.38 -42.34
N ARG A 26 3.23 22.42 -41.75
CA ARG A 26 4.24 23.46 -42.00
C ARG A 26 4.55 23.57 -43.49
N SER A 27 4.83 22.45 -44.14
CA SER A 27 5.17 22.40 -45.57
C SER A 27 4.02 22.91 -46.43
N LYS A 28 2.80 22.40 -46.23
CA LYS A 28 1.63 22.81 -47.01
C LYS A 28 1.24 24.26 -46.78
N PHE A 29 1.34 24.74 -45.54
CA PHE A 29 1.06 26.12 -45.20
C PHE A 29 2.08 27.06 -45.82
N GLN A 30 3.38 26.73 -45.73
CA GLN A 30 4.45 27.49 -46.38
C GLN A 30 4.21 27.59 -47.89
N THR A 31 3.92 26.48 -48.58
CA THR A 31 3.60 26.50 -50.01
C THR A 31 2.37 27.36 -50.31
N ALA A 32 1.33 27.31 -49.48
CA ALA A 32 0.14 28.13 -49.67
C ALA A 32 0.43 29.63 -49.49
N VAL A 33 1.32 29.99 -48.55
CA VAL A 33 1.80 31.37 -48.36
C VAL A 33 2.61 31.84 -49.56
N GLU A 34 3.55 31.03 -50.05
CA GLU A 34 4.38 31.34 -51.22
C GLU A 34 3.56 31.53 -52.51
N LEU A 35 2.48 30.76 -52.66
CA LEU A 35 1.55 30.86 -53.79
C LEU A 35 0.45 31.91 -53.58
N ASN A 36 0.40 32.58 -52.42
CA ASN A 36 -0.68 33.47 -52.00
C ASN A 36 -2.08 32.84 -52.14
N ASP A 37 -2.20 31.53 -51.87
CA ASP A 37 -3.45 30.78 -51.95
C ASP A 37 -4.22 30.86 -50.63
N GLN A 38 -5.03 31.91 -50.51
CA GLN A 38 -5.86 32.16 -49.33
C GLN A 38 -6.87 31.04 -49.05
N LYS A 39 -7.35 30.31 -50.08
CA LYS A 39 -8.28 29.19 -49.88
C LYS A 39 -7.58 27.98 -49.27
N ALA A 40 -6.36 27.69 -49.72
CA ALA A 40 -5.54 26.62 -49.15
C ALA A 40 -5.17 26.93 -47.69
N ILE A 41 -4.76 28.18 -47.40
CA ILE A 41 -4.51 28.66 -46.02
C ILE A 41 -5.74 28.43 -45.14
N ASP A 42 -6.90 28.95 -45.54
CA ASP A 42 -8.12 28.83 -44.75
C ASP A 42 -8.53 27.36 -44.54
N SER A 43 -8.35 26.51 -45.56
CA SER A 43 -8.63 25.07 -45.46
C SER A 43 -7.71 24.36 -44.48
N LEU A 44 -6.41 24.68 -44.48
CA LEU A 44 -5.43 24.09 -43.57
C LEU A 44 -5.72 24.48 -42.11
N LEU A 45 -6.03 25.76 -41.86
CA LEU A 45 -6.37 26.25 -40.53
C LEU A 45 -7.66 25.63 -39.96
N ARG A 46 -8.67 25.41 -40.81
CA ARG A 46 -9.90 24.69 -40.40
C ARG A 46 -9.60 23.24 -40.04
N LYS A 47 -8.80 22.56 -40.88
CA LYS A 47 -8.54 21.12 -40.76
C LYS A 47 -7.61 20.78 -39.60
N HIS A 48 -6.61 21.63 -39.33
CA HIS A 48 -5.54 21.36 -38.37
C HIS A 48 -5.53 22.39 -37.23
N ARG A 49 -6.72 22.77 -36.73
CA ARG A 49 -6.91 23.93 -35.84
C ARG A 49 -6.00 23.95 -34.60
N ASP A 50 -5.95 22.87 -33.82
CA ASP A 50 -5.15 22.82 -32.59
C ASP A 50 -3.64 22.85 -32.90
N LEU A 51 -3.20 22.04 -33.87
CA LEU A 51 -1.80 21.99 -34.32
C LEU A 51 -1.34 23.35 -34.88
N ALA A 52 -2.21 24.02 -35.64
CA ALA A 52 -1.94 25.31 -36.24
C ALA A 52 -1.62 26.38 -35.19
N VAL A 53 -2.26 26.34 -34.01
CA VAL A 53 -1.97 27.26 -32.90
C VAL A 53 -0.56 27.04 -32.36
N THR A 54 -0.17 25.79 -32.11
CA THR A 54 1.18 25.46 -31.61
C THR A 54 2.27 25.86 -32.60
N GLU A 55 2.06 25.56 -33.88
CA GLU A 55 3.00 25.92 -34.95
C GLU A 55 3.10 27.45 -35.12
N PHE A 56 1.96 28.16 -35.03
CA PHE A 56 1.94 29.61 -35.07
C PHE A 56 2.73 30.25 -33.93
N VAL A 57 2.53 29.77 -32.70
CA VAL A 57 3.26 30.30 -31.53
C VAL A 57 4.77 30.16 -31.74
N SER A 58 5.23 28.97 -32.16
CA SER A 58 6.64 28.73 -32.44
C SER A 58 7.18 29.62 -33.56
N LYS A 59 6.42 29.80 -34.65
CA LYS A 59 6.84 30.63 -35.79
C LYS A 59 6.81 32.13 -35.46
N ALA A 60 5.84 32.59 -34.70
CA ALA A 60 5.75 33.97 -34.24
C ALA A 60 6.93 34.34 -33.33
N ASP A 61 7.35 33.42 -32.45
CA ASP A 61 8.56 33.59 -31.63
C ASP A 61 9.83 33.71 -32.49
N LEU A 62 9.99 32.86 -33.51
CA LEU A 62 11.11 32.94 -34.46
C LEU A 62 11.11 34.25 -35.25
N ALA A 63 9.96 34.64 -35.80
CA ALA A 63 9.81 35.89 -36.56
C ALA A 63 10.18 37.11 -35.70
N ALA A 64 9.71 37.14 -34.44
CA ALA A 64 10.01 38.23 -33.53
C ALA A 64 11.49 38.30 -33.15
N ALA A 65 12.19 37.16 -33.05
CA ALA A 65 13.60 37.08 -32.66
C ALA A 65 14.58 37.35 -33.81
N ALA A 66 14.35 36.73 -34.97
CA ALA A 66 15.27 36.74 -36.11
C ALA A 66 14.96 37.84 -37.13
N GLY A 67 13.70 38.27 -37.22
CA GLY A 67 13.26 39.25 -38.22
C GLY A 67 13.38 38.77 -39.67
N ASP A 68 13.38 37.45 -39.90
CA ASP A 68 13.41 36.89 -41.26
C ASP A 68 12.14 37.28 -42.02
N PRO A 69 12.25 37.96 -43.19
CA PRO A 69 11.10 38.34 -44.00
C PRO A 69 10.15 37.17 -44.33
N ALA A 70 10.68 35.95 -44.49
CA ALA A 70 9.88 34.77 -44.79
C ALA A 70 9.00 34.36 -43.59
N ASP A 71 9.56 34.38 -42.38
CA ASP A 71 8.81 34.08 -41.16
C ASP A 71 7.79 35.17 -40.83
N ILE A 72 8.12 36.45 -41.10
CA ILE A 72 7.16 37.56 -40.96
C ILE A 72 5.98 37.37 -41.91
N ALA A 73 6.23 37.09 -43.20
CA ALA A 73 5.17 36.85 -44.18
C ALA A 73 4.30 35.65 -43.80
N TRP A 74 4.91 34.59 -43.26
CA TRP A 74 4.19 33.42 -42.76
C TRP A 74 3.26 33.78 -41.59
N VAL A 75 3.76 34.55 -40.61
CA VAL A 75 3.02 34.99 -39.43
C VAL A 75 1.86 35.90 -39.83
N ASP A 76 2.09 36.86 -40.73
CA ASP A 76 1.04 37.77 -41.21
C ASP A 76 -0.07 37.00 -41.94
N ALA A 77 0.29 36.07 -42.82
CA ALA A 77 -0.68 35.20 -43.50
C ALA A 77 -1.49 34.35 -42.52
N PHE A 78 -0.87 33.84 -41.46
CA PHE A 78 -1.57 33.14 -40.39
C PHE A 78 -2.52 34.06 -39.63
N VAL A 79 -2.08 35.26 -39.24
CA VAL A 79 -2.91 36.23 -38.50
C VAL A 79 -4.17 36.58 -39.29
N GLU A 80 -4.04 36.82 -40.59
CA GLU A 80 -5.17 37.11 -41.47
C GLU A 80 -6.09 35.88 -41.65
N GLY A 81 -5.52 34.71 -41.92
CA GLY A 81 -6.28 33.47 -42.10
C GLY A 81 -7.03 33.07 -40.84
N TRP A 82 -6.39 33.15 -39.67
CA TRP A 82 -7.00 32.81 -38.38
C TRP A 82 -8.17 33.72 -38.04
N GLN A 83 -8.05 35.03 -38.29
CA GLN A 83 -9.14 35.98 -38.07
C GLN A 83 -10.36 35.65 -38.95
N ARG A 84 -10.16 35.15 -40.18
CA ARG A 84 -11.25 34.76 -41.08
C ARG A 84 -11.88 33.42 -40.71
N VAL A 85 -11.06 32.44 -40.33
CA VAL A 85 -11.48 31.05 -40.12
C VAL A 85 -11.99 30.80 -38.70
N ALA A 86 -11.26 31.28 -37.70
CA ALA A 86 -11.54 31.04 -36.30
C ALA A 86 -12.36 32.17 -35.66
N HIS A 87 -12.57 33.28 -36.37
CA HIS A 87 -13.21 34.50 -35.87
C HIS A 87 -12.59 35.00 -34.55
N SER A 88 -11.28 34.81 -34.43
CA SER A 88 -10.51 35.03 -33.20
C SER A 88 -9.35 35.99 -33.48
N SER A 89 -9.15 36.91 -32.54
CA SER A 89 -8.06 37.88 -32.52
C SER A 89 -6.78 37.35 -31.89
N PHE A 90 -6.74 36.07 -31.50
CA PHE A 90 -5.61 35.41 -30.84
C PHE A 90 -4.28 35.67 -31.53
N ALA A 91 -4.16 35.28 -32.80
CA ALA A 91 -2.91 35.38 -33.53
C ALA A 91 -2.38 36.82 -33.57
N ARG A 92 -3.29 37.78 -33.76
CA ARG A 92 -2.96 39.21 -33.75
C ARG A 92 -2.49 39.68 -32.37
N LYS A 93 -3.20 39.30 -31.30
CA LYS A 93 -2.86 39.67 -29.92
C LYS A 93 -1.49 39.12 -29.52
N TYR A 94 -1.23 37.84 -29.82
CA TYR A 94 0.02 37.19 -29.48
C TYR A 94 1.20 37.77 -30.28
N SER A 95 1.08 37.92 -31.60
CA SER A 95 2.11 38.55 -32.43
C SER A 95 2.43 39.98 -31.97
N ARG A 96 1.39 40.78 -31.65
CA ARG A 96 1.57 42.14 -31.12
C ARG A 96 2.27 42.14 -29.76
N PHE A 97 1.92 41.21 -28.86
CA PHE A 97 2.61 41.05 -27.58
C PHE A 97 4.12 40.83 -27.79
N LEU A 98 4.49 39.90 -28.69
CA LEU A 98 5.90 39.63 -29.01
C LEU A 98 6.62 40.87 -29.56
N GLY A 99 5.95 41.63 -30.43
CA GLY A 99 6.50 42.85 -31.04
C GLY A 99 6.67 44.04 -30.08
N LEU A 100 5.92 44.07 -28.97
CA LEU A 100 5.98 45.14 -27.96
C LEU A 100 6.95 44.84 -26.81
N MET A 101 7.51 43.63 -26.74
CA MET A 101 8.44 43.25 -25.67
C MET A 101 9.78 43.99 -25.77
N SER A 102 10.27 44.49 -24.63
CA SER A 102 11.64 44.99 -24.53
C SER A 102 12.66 43.85 -24.58
N SER A 103 13.90 44.15 -24.97
CA SER A 103 14.99 43.14 -25.04
C SER A 103 15.32 42.50 -23.68
N SER A 104 15.08 43.19 -22.56
CA SER A 104 15.24 42.61 -21.23
C SER A 104 14.11 41.61 -20.91
N THR A 105 12.86 42.01 -21.18
CA THR A 105 11.68 41.15 -20.97
C THR A 105 11.76 39.89 -21.82
N ARG A 106 12.17 40.03 -23.09
CA ARG A 106 12.35 38.90 -24.01
C ARG A 106 13.39 37.91 -23.50
N ARG A 107 14.56 38.37 -23.02
CA ARG A 107 15.59 37.49 -22.45
C ARG A 107 15.08 36.73 -21.21
N ASN A 108 14.39 37.41 -20.31
CA ASN A 108 13.82 36.77 -19.12
C ASN A 108 12.76 35.72 -19.50
N ARG A 109 11.91 36.05 -20.48
CA ARG A 109 10.95 35.10 -21.04
C ARG A 109 11.64 33.87 -21.63
N ASP A 110 12.66 34.07 -22.45
CA ASP A 110 13.40 32.97 -23.10
C ASP A 110 14.07 32.06 -22.05
N GLU A 111 14.58 32.60 -20.95
CA GLU A 111 15.13 31.82 -19.84
C GLU A 111 14.05 30.96 -19.17
N ILE A 112 12.88 31.52 -18.89
CA ILE A 112 11.74 30.79 -18.32
C ILE A 112 11.32 29.65 -19.25
N LEU A 113 11.15 29.94 -20.55
CA LEU A 113 10.67 28.97 -21.53
C LEU A 113 11.68 27.87 -21.86
N ARG A 114 12.98 28.12 -21.73
CA ARG A 114 14.02 27.11 -21.99
C ARG A 114 14.38 26.28 -20.77
N SER A 115 14.39 26.88 -19.58
CA SER A 115 14.93 26.23 -18.37
C SER A 115 13.85 25.71 -17.44
N HIS A 116 12.74 26.44 -17.27
CA HIS A 116 11.76 26.16 -16.22
C HIS A 116 10.47 25.54 -16.76
N PHE A 117 9.93 26.09 -17.85
CA PHE A 117 8.69 25.59 -18.45
C PHE A 117 8.76 24.11 -18.87
N PRO A 118 9.84 23.61 -19.53
CA PRO A 118 9.94 22.20 -19.89
C PRO A 118 10.03 21.28 -18.67
N MET A 119 10.55 21.77 -17.55
CA MET A 119 10.60 21.01 -16.30
C MET A 119 9.20 20.81 -15.72
N VAL A 120 8.38 21.85 -15.68
CA VAL A 120 6.98 21.77 -15.20
C VAL A 120 6.17 20.79 -16.05
N THR A 121 6.27 20.87 -17.39
CA THR A 121 5.52 19.97 -18.29
C THR A 121 6.01 18.52 -18.20
N ARG A 122 7.31 18.29 -18.02
CA ARG A 122 7.87 16.95 -17.77
C ARG A 122 7.37 16.36 -16.46
N LEU A 123 7.41 17.13 -15.38
CA LEU A 123 6.92 16.71 -14.06
C LEU A 123 5.42 16.40 -14.11
N HIS A 124 4.64 17.24 -14.80
CA HIS A 124 3.21 17.00 -15.02
C HIS A 124 2.92 15.69 -15.75
N ALA A 125 3.65 15.40 -16.83
CA ALA A 125 3.50 14.16 -17.58
C ALA A 125 3.88 12.92 -16.74
N GLU A 126 4.92 13.02 -15.91
CA GLU A 126 5.32 11.96 -14.97
C GLU A 126 4.26 11.74 -13.88
N ALA A 127 3.70 12.82 -13.35
CA ALA A 127 2.66 12.77 -12.32
C ALA A 127 1.34 12.14 -12.85
N LEU A 128 0.95 12.44 -14.09
CA LEU A 128 -0.20 11.80 -14.74
C LEU A 128 -0.06 10.27 -14.86
N GLN A 129 1.17 9.76 -14.95
CA GLN A 129 1.44 8.32 -15.00
C GLN A 129 1.45 7.68 -13.62
N LYS A 130 2.11 8.33 -12.64
CA LYS A 130 2.30 7.78 -11.29
C LYS A 130 1.08 7.93 -10.40
N LYS A 131 0.36 9.06 -10.52
CA LYS A 131 -0.82 9.43 -9.73
C LYS A 131 -0.61 9.34 -8.21
N THR A 132 0.57 9.74 -7.74
CA THR A 132 0.89 9.82 -6.30
C THR A 132 1.23 11.24 -5.91
N GLU A 133 1.02 11.58 -4.65
CA GLU A 133 1.33 12.91 -4.11
C GLU A 133 2.81 13.27 -4.27
N GLU A 134 3.73 12.32 -4.12
CA GLU A 134 5.17 12.56 -4.31
C GLU A 134 5.51 12.95 -5.76
N ALA A 135 4.69 12.53 -6.72
CA ALA A 135 4.85 12.93 -8.12
C ALA A 135 4.18 14.27 -8.41
N TRP A 136 3.09 14.62 -7.72
CA TRP A 136 2.34 15.86 -7.92
C TRP A 136 2.92 17.07 -7.19
N GLU A 137 3.52 16.90 -6.01
CA GLU A 137 4.12 17.99 -5.22
C GLU A 137 5.19 18.78 -6.01
N PRO A 138 6.14 18.14 -6.73
CA PRO A 138 7.09 18.88 -7.56
C PRO A 138 6.43 19.76 -8.63
N VAL A 139 5.27 19.38 -9.18
CA VAL A 139 4.54 20.21 -10.16
C VAL A 139 4.07 21.51 -9.52
N ARG A 140 3.63 21.48 -8.26
CA ARG A 140 3.19 22.67 -7.52
C ARG A 140 4.36 23.59 -7.17
N VAL A 141 5.42 23.00 -6.64
CA VAL A 141 6.63 23.73 -6.20
C VAL A 141 7.30 24.43 -7.37
N GLU A 142 7.47 23.76 -8.50
CA GLU A 142 8.10 24.35 -9.69
C GLU A 142 7.12 25.19 -10.52
N GLY A 143 5.85 24.80 -10.59
CA GLY A 143 4.85 25.47 -11.42
C GLY A 143 4.46 26.86 -10.92
N ALA A 144 4.31 27.05 -9.60
CA ALA A 144 3.82 28.32 -9.05
C ALA A 144 4.77 29.52 -9.32
N PRO A 145 6.11 29.42 -9.14
CA PRO A 145 7.04 30.47 -9.52
C PRO A 145 7.00 30.78 -11.03
N VAL A 146 6.88 29.76 -11.87
CA VAL A 146 6.81 29.94 -13.34
C VAL A 146 5.54 30.67 -13.74
N ALA A 147 4.38 30.29 -13.18
CA ALA A 147 3.12 30.98 -13.42
C ALA A 147 3.20 32.45 -12.97
N ALA A 148 3.80 32.74 -11.81
CA ALA A 148 4.00 34.10 -11.34
C ALA A 148 4.87 34.92 -12.31
N ALA A 149 5.99 34.36 -12.79
CA ALA A 149 6.89 35.03 -13.70
C ALA A 149 6.23 35.32 -15.08
N LEU A 150 5.51 34.36 -15.64
CA LEU A 150 4.77 34.53 -16.90
C LEU A 150 3.65 35.57 -16.77
N ARG A 151 2.99 35.62 -15.61
CA ARG A 151 1.98 36.65 -15.30
C ARG A 151 2.59 38.04 -15.26
N THR A 152 3.79 38.21 -14.69
CA THR A 152 4.52 39.49 -14.70
C THR A 152 4.94 39.92 -16.10
N ILE A 153 5.34 38.96 -16.95
CA ILE A 153 5.71 39.23 -18.35
C ILE A 153 4.48 39.56 -19.20
N GLY A 154 3.31 39.04 -18.83
CA GLY A 154 2.08 39.14 -19.62
C GLY A 154 2.00 38.09 -20.73
N ASP A 155 2.76 36.99 -20.63
CA ASP A 155 2.65 35.87 -21.57
C ASP A 155 1.48 34.96 -21.19
N ASP A 156 0.29 35.37 -21.63
CA ASP A 156 -0.93 34.65 -21.37
C ASP A 156 -0.95 33.24 -21.99
N TYR A 157 -0.19 32.96 -23.06
CA TYR A 157 -0.26 31.65 -23.73
C TYR A 157 0.42 30.56 -22.90
N TYR A 158 1.67 30.79 -22.52
CA TYR A 158 2.40 29.85 -21.68
C TYR A 158 1.90 29.85 -20.24
N LEU A 159 1.39 31.00 -19.74
CA LEU A 159 0.75 31.06 -18.43
C LEU A 159 -0.44 30.09 -18.37
N ALA A 160 -1.31 30.08 -19.38
CA ALA A 160 -2.44 29.15 -19.42
C ALA A 160 -1.96 27.70 -19.30
N ILE A 161 -0.91 27.29 -20.02
CA ILE A 161 -0.42 25.91 -19.94
C ILE A 161 0.05 25.55 -18.52
N VAL A 162 0.77 26.44 -17.85
CA VAL A 162 1.23 26.20 -16.46
C VAL A 162 0.07 26.18 -15.47
N LEU A 163 -0.94 27.05 -15.65
CA LEU A 163 -2.16 27.04 -14.83
C LEU A 163 -2.91 25.72 -14.98
N TYR A 164 -2.97 25.14 -16.18
CA TYR A 164 -3.54 23.82 -16.39
C TYR A 164 -2.77 22.71 -15.64
N CYS A 165 -1.43 22.74 -15.67
CA CYS A 165 -0.60 21.81 -14.90
C CYS A 165 -0.86 21.94 -13.39
N LEU A 166 -0.94 23.17 -12.88
CA LEU A 166 -1.22 23.45 -11.46
C LEU A 166 -2.63 23.02 -11.06
N GLY A 167 -3.65 23.30 -11.89
CA GLY A 167 -5.01 22.85 -11.66
C GLY A 167 -5.09 21.33 -11.55
N ASN A 168 -4.39 20.60 -12.42
CA ASN A 168 -4.30 19.15 -12.34
C ASN A 168 -3.60 18.67 -11.07
N ALA A 169 -2.53 19.36 -10.64
CA ALA A 169 -1.78 19.00 -9.44
C ALA A 169 -2.58 19.18 -8.14
N TYR A 170 -3.60 20.03 -8.15
CA TYR A 170 -4.53 20.19 -7.04
C TYR A 170 -5.85 19.44 -7.23
N ASN A 171 -6.12 18.85 -8.39
CA ASN A 171 -7.38 18.14 -8.63
C ASN A 171 -7.40 16.81 -7.86
N SER A 172 -8.34 16.63 -6.93
CA SER A 172 -8.45 15.40 -6.13
C SER A 172 -8.74 14.14 -6.95
N ASP A 173 -9.25 14.23 -8.19
CA ASP A 173 -9.39 13.06 -9.07
C ASP A 173 -8.07 12.58 -9.67
N LEU A 174 -7.05 13.43 -9.66
CA LEU A 174 -5.72 13.14 -10.22
C LEU A 174 -4.67 12.96 -9.13
N ASN A 175 -4.80 13.71 -8.04
CA ASN A 175 -3.96 13.68 -6.86
C ASN A 175 -4.82 13.49 -5.60
N GLU A 176 -5.18 12.25 -5.29
CA GLU A 176 -6.12 11.95 -4.20
C GLU A 176 -5.57 12.33 -2.82
N ASP A 177 -4.25 12.19 -2.59
CA ASP A 177 -3.63 12.34 -1.27
C ASP A 177 -3.21 13.78 -0.91
N GLY A 178 -3.05 14.66 -1.90
CA GLY A 178 -2.70 16.08 -1.71
C GLY A 178 -3.53 17.07 -2.54
N GLY A 179 -4.66 16.60 -3.08
CA GLY A 179 -5.59 17.42 -3.84
C GLY A 179 -6.30 18.48 -2.99
N ASP A 180 -6.57 19.62 -3.60
CA ASP A 180 -7.35 20.74 -3.06
C ASP A 180 -8.25 21.25 -4.19
N ASP A 181 -9.48 20.74 -4.25
CA ASP A 181 -10.42 21.04 -5.33
C ASP A 181 -10.74 22.54 -5.44
N GLN A 182 -10.64 23.29 -4.34
CA GLN A 182 -10.83 24.73 -4.33
C GLN A 182 -9.68 25.42 -5.09
N LYS A 183 -8.43 25.07 -4.78
CA LYS A 183 -7.26 25.57 -5.55
C LYS A 183 -7.27 25.09 -6.99
N ALA A 184 -7.67 23.84 -7.24
CA ALA A 184 -7.79 23.31 -8.59
C ALA A 184 -8.77 24.18 -9.41
N LEU A 185 -9.93 24.50 -8.83
CA LEU A 185 -10.90 25.39 -9.45
C LEU A 185 -10.32 26.78 -9.71
N GLU A 186 -9.63 27.39 -8.74
CA GLU A 186 -8.98 28.71 -8.90
C GLU A 186 -8.04 28.73 -10.11
N PHE A 187 -7.19 27.72 -10.26
CA PHE A 187 -6.27 27.62 -11.40
C PHE A 187 -6.98 27.38 -12.73
N TYR A 188 -8.03 26.54 -12.76
CA TYR A 188 -8.83 26.33 -13.97
C TYR A 188 -9.62 27.58 -14.37
N GLU A 189 -10.16 28.34 -13.42
CA GLU A 189 -10.86 29.60 -13.70
C GLU A 189 -9.90 30.68 -14.19
N GLU A 190 -8.70 30.75 -13.60
CA GLU A 190 -7.66 31.63 -14.10
C GLU A 190 -7.22 31.24 -15.53
N TYR A 191 -7.04 29.95 -15.80
CA TYR A 191 -6.78 29.44 -17.16
C TYR A 191 -7.82 29.96 -18.15
N LEU A 192 -9.11 29.80 -17.83
CA LEU A 192 -10.21 30.20 -18.70
C LEU A 192 -10.21 31.71 -18.94
N THR A 193 -9.94 32.49 -17.88
CA THR A 193 -9.82 33.95 -17.96
C THR A 193 -8.68 34.37 -18.87
N VAL A 194 -7.50 33.76 -18.72
CA VAL A 194 -6.31 34.03 -19.52
C VAL A 194 -6.54 33.69 -21.00
N ARG A 195 -7.14 32.52 -21.29
CA ARG A 195 -7.51 32.11 -22.66
C ARG A 195 -8.56 33.03 -23.29
N GLN A 196 -9.53 33.52 -22.51
CA GLN A 196 -10.50 34.54 -22.97
C GLN A 196 -9.82 35.88 -23.28
N ARG A 197 -8.84 36.33 -22.48
CA ARG A 197 -8.06 37.54 -22.80
C ARG A 197 -7.30 37.39 -24.11
N LEU A 198 -6.73 36.21 -24.37
CA LEU A 198 -6.13 35.85 -25.65
C LEU A 198 -7.12 35.72 -26.80
N ASP A 199 -8.42 35.60 -26.53
CA ASP A 199 -9.45 35.26 -27.51
C ASP A 199 -9.19 33.89 -28.18
N LEU A 200 -8.67 32.94 -27.40
CA LEU A 200 -8.40 31.57 -27.81
C LEU A 200 -9.31 30.61 -27.03
N THR A 201 -10.59 30.60 -27.41
CA THR A 201 -11.70 29.92 -26.70
C THR A 201 -12.35 28.80 -27.51
N SER A 202 -11.79 28.49 -28.68
CA SER A 202 -12.37 27.57 -29.67
C SER A 202 -11.47 26.38 -29.99
N ASP A 203 -10.46 26.16 -29.15
CA ASP A 203 -9.56 25.02 -29.19
C ASP A 203 -9.95 23.97 -28.15
N LYS A 204 -9.48 22.74 -28.36
CA LYS A 204 -9.84 21.59 -27.53
C LYS A 204 -9.43 21.77 -26.06
N ASP A 205 -8.32 22.46 -25.82
CA ASP A 205 -7.82 22.68 -24.46
C ASP A 205 -8.79 23.54 -23.65
N TYR A 206 -9.36 24.60 -24.26
CA TYR A 206 -10.35 25.45 -23.60
C TYR A 206 -11.60 24.66 -23.18
N ASP A 207 -12.15 23.84 -24.08
CA ASP A 207 -13.32 23.00 -23.80
C ASP A 207 -13.03 21.96 -22.70
N THR A 208 -11.82 21.40 -22.70
CA THR A 208 -11.37 20.44 -21.69
C THR A 208 -11.30 21.09 -20.31
N VAL A 209 -10.64 22.24 -20.19
CA VAL A 209 -10.52 22.95 -18.91
C VAL A 209 -11.85 23.52 -18.44
N LYS A 210 -12.72 23.98 -19.37
CA LYS A 210 -14.08 24.40 -19.04
C LYS A 210 -14.87 23.26 -18.39
N SER A 211 -14.71 22.05 -18.91
CA SER A 211 -15.34 20.84 -18.34
C SER A 211 -14.78 20.50 -16.96
N LEU A 212 -13.45 20.54 -16.78
CA LEU A 212 -12.81 20.30 -15.48
C LEU A 212 -13.23 21.32 -14.42
N ALA A 213 -13.30 22.61 -14.77
CA ALA A 213 -13.79 23.65 -13.86
C ALA A 213 -15.24 23.40 -13.43
N ALA A 214 -16.11 22.99 -14.37
CA ALA A 214 -17.49 22.63 -14.05
C ALA A 214 -17.59 21.42 -13.11
N GLU A 215 -16.71 20.43 -13.28
CA GLU A 215 -16.61 19.26 -12.38
C GLU A 215 -16.18 19.68 -10.96
N MET A 216 -15.17 20.54 -10.84
CA MET A 216 -14.73 21.06 -9.53
C MET A 216 -15.83 21.87 -8.85
N ARG A 217 -16.55 22.74 -9.58
CA ARG A 217 -17.71 23.46 -9.03
C ARG A 217 -18.78 22.50 -8.51
N ALA A 218 -19.11 21.45 -9.27
CA ALA A 218 -20.08 20.45 -8.85
C ALA A 218 -19.63 19.70 -7.58
N LYS A 219 -18.33 19.37 -7.45
CA LYS A 219 -17.78 18.77 -6.22
C LYS A 219 -17.89 19.70 -5.01
N LEU A 220 -17.61 20.98 -5.21
CA LEU A 220 -17.63 22.01 -4.16
C LEU A 220 -19.05 22.55 -3.85
N GLY A 221 -20.07 22.13 -4.60
CA GLY A 221 -21.43 22.65 -4.45
C GLY A 221 -21.59 24.10 -4.92
N ILE A 222 -20.67 24.61 -5.74
CA ILE A 222 -20.69 25.96 -6.30
C ILE A 222 -21.60 25.97 -7.54
N PRO A 223 -22.60 26.87 -7.62
CA PRO A 223 -23.44 26.99 -8.81
C PRO A 223 -22.61 27.37 -10.04
N ASP A 224 -22.94 26.76 -11.18
CA ASP A 224 -22.31 27.12 -12.44
C ASP A 224 -22.66 28.58 -12.84
N PRO A 225 -21.68 29.42 -13.22
CA PRO A 225 -21.93 30.82 -13.54
C PRO A 225 -22.88 31.06 -14.73
N GLU A 226 -22.94 30.14 -15.69
CA GLU A 226 -23.78 30.28 -16.90
C GLU A 226 -25.21 29.79 -16.64
N THR A 227 -25.38 28.73 -15.84
CA THR A 227 -26.70 28.09 -15.63
C THR A 227 -27.34 28.41 -14.27
N GLY A 228 -26.58 28.92 -13.31
CA GLY A 228 -27.03 29.19 -11.93
C GLY A 228 -27.38 27.94 -11.13
N LYS A 229 -27.08 26.74 -11.64
CA LYS A 229 -27.40 25.45 -11.01
C LYS A 229 -26.13 24.75 -10.57
N VAL A 230 -26.20 24.03 -9.46
CA VAL A 230 -25.15 23.10 -9.05
C VAL A 230 -25.27 21.86 -9.93
N GLY A 231 -24.20 21.51 -10.65
CA GLY A 231 -24.13 20.28 -11.43
C GLY A 231 -24.19 19.05 -10.54
N PRO A 232 -24.56 17.86 -11.08
CA PRO A 232 -24.55 16.64 -10.29
C PRO A 232 -23.13 16.34 -9.81
N ARG A 233 -22.96 16.16 -8.50
CA ARG A 233 -21.68 15.74 -7.91
C ARG A 233 -21.33 14.36 -8.45
N LYS A 234 -20.24 14.24 -9.21
CA LYS A 234 -19.65 12.94 -9.52
C LYS A 234 -19.06 12.37 -8.23
N VAL A 235 -19.76 11.40 -7.67
CA VAL A 235 -19.30 10.58 -6.54
C VAL A 235 -18.13 9.74 -7.03
N SER A 236 -17.05 9.63 -6.23
CA SER A 236 -15.90 8.78 -6.61
C SER A 236 -16.39 7.36 -6.85
N ARG A 237 -15.85 6.71 -7.89
CA ARG A 237 -16.19 5.31 -8.19
C ARG A 237 -15.84 4.34 -7.05
N PHE A 238 -14.92 4.74 -6.17
CA PHE A 238 -14.46 3.98 -5.01
C PHE A 238 -15.32 4.24 -3.75
N GLU A 239 -16.21 5.23 -3.78
CA GLU A 239 -17.07 5.53 -2.65
C GLU A 239 -18.11 4.43 -2.45
N ILE A 240 -18.14 3.84 -1.27
CA ILE A 240 -19.11 2.81 -0.91
C ILE A 240 -20.38 3.47 -0.37
N GLN A 241 -21.46 3.39 -1.14
CA GLN A 241 -22.76 3.90 -0.70
C GLN A 241 -23.48 2.89 0.22
N PRO A 242 -24.30 3.37 1.18
CA PRO A 242 -25.24 2.51 1.90
C PRO A 242 -26.13 1.76 0.91
N ALA A 243 -26.49 0.52 1.24
CA ALA A 243 -27.50 -0.18 0.47
C ALA A 243 -28.85 0.56 0.57
N GLU A 244 -29.69 0.43 -0.46
CA GLU A 244 -31.00 1.09 -0.47
C GLU A 244 -31.83 0.72 0.77
N GLY A 245 -32.28 1.74 1.51
CA GLY A 245 -33.04 1.57 2.75
C GLY A 245 -32.23 1.05 3.95
N ALA A 246 -30.89 1.06 3.88
CA ALA A 246 -30.05 0.57 4.98
C ALA A 246 -29.81 1.66 6.05
N ASP A 247 -30.52 1.53 7.16
CA ASP A 247 -30.29 2.32 8.36
C ASP A 247 -29.25 1.70 9.30
N TRP A 248 -28.72 2.52 10.20
CA TRP A 248 -27.86 2.07 11.28
C TRP A 248 -28.63 1.22 12.28
N VAL A 249 -28.08 0.05 12.60
CA VAL A 249 -28.53 -0.81 13.69
C VAL A 249 -27.55 -0.68 14.84
N GLU A 250 -28.02 -0.27 16.01
CA GLU A 250 -27.24 -0.34 17.25
C GLU A 250 -27.42 -1.71 17.91
N VAL A 251 -26.32 -2.31 18.32
CA VAL A 251 -26.29 -3.65 18.94
C VAL A 251 -25.56 -3.54 20.27
N PRO A 252 -26.23 -3.81 21.40
CA PRO A 252 -25.58 -3.84 22.70
C PRO A 252 -24.60 -5.01 22.77
N LEU A 253 -23.47 -4.78 23.43
CA LEU A 253 -22.42 -5.76 23.66
C LEU A 253 -22.35 -6.16 25.13
N ALA A 254 -22.01 -7.41 25.37
CA ALA A 254 -21.71 -7.94 26.70
C ALA A 254 -20.38 -8.69 26.68
N PHE A 255 -19.62 -8.55 27.77
CA PHE A 255 -18.39 -9.29 27.96
C PHE A 255 -18.65 -10.80 28.05
N ALA A 256 -17.76 -11.58 27.44
CA ALA A 256 -17.70 -13.02 27.58
C ALA A 256 -16.26 -13.52 27.44
N ALA A 257 -15.97 -14.69 28.00
CA ALA A 257 -14.77 -15.44 27.69
C ALA A 257 -15.08 -16.49 26.60
N ASP A 258 -14.24 -16.58 25.57
CA ASP A 258 -14.42 -17.57 24.50
C ASP A 258 -14.26 -18.99 25.07
N PRO A 259 -15.33 -19.82 25.06
CA PRO A 259 -15.26 -21.17 25.58
C PRO A 259 -14.51 -22.14 24.66
N LYS A 260 -14.27 -21.78 23.39
CA LYS A 260 -13.66 -22.65 22.36
C LYS A 260 -12.71 -21.85 21.43
N PRO A 261 -11.60 -21.30 21.95
CA PRO A 261 -10.71 -20.39 21.22
C PRO A 261 -9.89 -20.99 20.05
N GLY A 262 -10.15 -22.27 19.71
CA GLY A 262 -9.63 -22.97 18.54
C GLY A 262 -10.69 -23.33 17.50
N ALA A 263 -11.95 -22.95 17.74
CA ALA A 263 -13.06 -23.23 16.82
C ALA A 263 -13.12 -22.25 15.62
N ILE A 264 -12.45 -21.10 15.76
CA ILE A 264 -12.39 -20.02 14.77
C ILE A 264 -10.93 -19.84 14.36
N GLU A 265 -10.69 -19.72 13.05
CA GLU A 265 -9.39 -19.32 12.52
C GLU A 265 -9.29 -17.77 12.56
N HIS A 266 -8.17 -17.26 13.06
CA HIS A 266 -7.94 -15.84 13.32
C HIS A 266 -6.72 -15.30 12.55
N PRO A 267 -6.71 -14.00 12.19
CA PRO A 267 -5.59 -13.35 11.50
C PRO A 267 -4.41 -12.97 12.42
N CYS A 268 -4.46 -13.30 13.71
CA CYS A 268 -3.43 -12.98 14.70
C CYS A 268 -2.63 -14.22 15.09
N ASP A 269 -1.29 -14.07 15.20
CA ASP A 269 -0.36 -15.13 15.60
C ASP A 269 -0.61 -15.61 17.05
N LEU A 270 -0.99 -14.69 17.94
CA LEU A 270 -1.26 -15.00 19.35
C LEU A 270 -2.54 -15.82 19.59
N ALA A 271 -3.35 -16.01 18.55
CA ALA A 271 -4.59 -16.76 18.62
C ALA A 271 -4.44 -18.26 18.29
N ASP A 272 -3.21 -18.79 18.23
CA ASP A 272 -2.96 -20.22 18.01
C ASP A 272 -3.45 -21.08 19.19
N ASP A 273 -3.66 -22.37 18.97
CA ASP A 273 -4.15 -23.32 19.97
C ASP A 273 -3.05 -23.93 20.84
N HIS A 274 -1.80 -23.90 20.37
CA HIS A 274 -0.71 -24.56 21.04
C HIS A 274 -0.01 -23.64 22.05
N ARG A 275 -0.02 -23.98 23.34
CA ARG A 275 0.50 -23.09 24.39
C ARG A 275 1.93 -22.54 24.17
N LEU A 276 2.80 -23.28 23.48
CA LEU A 276 4.19 -22.87 23.25
C LEU A 276 4.34 -21.79 22.15
N SER A 277 3.27 -21.43 21.44
CA SER A 277 3.27 -20.29 20.51
C SER A 277 2.66 -19.02 21.11
N TRP A 278 2.12 -19.10 22.33
CA TRP A 278 1.52 -17.98 23.05
C TRP A 278 2.58 -17.04 23.64
N MET A 279 2.13 -15.90 24.16
CA MET A 279 3.01 -15.03 24.93
C MET A 279 3.44 -15.71 26.22
N LEU A 280 4.61 -15.35 26.71
CA LEU A 280 5.17 -15.92 27.94
C LEU A 280 5.50 -14.82 28.94
N THR A 281 5.39 -15.17 30.21
CA THR A 281 5.88 -14.40 31.35
C THR A 281 6.33 -15.37 32.42
N GLY A 282 6.98 -14.89 33.47
CA GLY A 282 7.43 -15.73 34.56
C GLY A 282 7.40 -15.03 35.90
N THR A 283 7.41 -15.84 36.94
CA THR A 283 7.66 -15.40 38.31
C THR A 283 8.88 -16.14 38.84
N HIS A 284 9.49 -15.62 39.90
CA HIS A 284 10.55 -16.30 40.62
C HIS A 284 9.96 -17.12 41.78
N GLU A 285 10.58 -17.00 42.95
CA GLU A 285 10.14 -17.59 44.22
C GLU A 285 8.73 -17.13 44.62
N VAL A 286 8.13 -17.86 45.56
CA VAL A 286 6.80 -17.52 46.10
C VAL A 286 6.82 -16.11 46.69
N GLY A 287 5.79 -15.32 46.40
CA GLY A 287 5.68 -13.91 46.78
C GLY A 287 6.11 -12.93 45.68
N THR A 288 6.71 -13.41 44.59
CA THR A 288 7.11 -12.56 43.45
C THR A 288 6.00 -12.42 42.42
N GLU A 289 6.12 -11.38 41.57
CA GLU A 289 5.21 -11.09 40.50
C GLU A 289 5.91 -10.93 39.15
N GLY A 290 5.18 -11.26 38.08
CA GLY A 290 5.58 -11.07 36.69
C GLY A 290 4.60 -10.16 35.97
N SER A 291 5.07 -9.44 34.96
CA SER A 291 4.23 -8.58 34.11
C SER A 291 3.50 -9.41 33.06
N VAL A 292 2.22 -9.16 32.85
CA VAL A 292 1.46 -9.66 31.70
C VAL A 292 1.39 -8.53 30.68
N TYR A 293 2.21 -8.61 29.64
CA TYR A 293 2.25 -7.62 28.56
C TYR A 293 1.18 -7.92 27.51
N PRO A 294 0.74 -6.95 26.68
CA PRO A 294 1.07 -5.51 26.69
C PRO A 294 0.09 -4.62 27.47
N PHE A 295 -0.67 -5.14 28.44
CA PHE A 295 -1.66 -4.36 29.19
C PHE A 295 -1.14 -3.04 29.78
N GLU A 296 -1.89 -1.96 29.55
CA GLU A 296 -1.69 -0.66 30.17
C GLU A 296 -3.03 -0.11 30.72
N PRO A 297 -3.16 0.21 32.01
CA PRO A 297 -2.22 -0.02 33.10
C PRO A 297 -1.85 -1.51 33.29
N LYS A 298 -0.66 -1.75 33.85
CA LYS A 298 -0.05 -3.07 34.00
C LYS A 298 -0.96 -4.09 34.69
N VAL A 299 -1.12 -5.27 34.06
CA VAL A 299 -1.63 -6.49 34.70
C VAL A 299 -0.46 -7.34 35.19
N VAL A 300 -0.56 -7.89 36.40
CA VAL A 300 0.48 -8.75 36.99
C VAL A 300 -0.03 -10.16 37.28
N VAL A 301 0.86 -11.15 37.12
CA VAL A 301 0.68 -12.49 37.68
C VAL A 301 1.50 -12.59 38.96
N ARG A 302 0.88 -12.98 40.08
CA ARG A 302 1.57 -13.20 41.36
C ARG A 302 1.62 -14.67 41.71
N ARG A 303 2.78 -15.16 42.16
CA ARG A 303 2.94 -16.52 42.69
C ARG A 303 2.67 -16.52 44.19
N ILE A 304 1.51 -17.02 44.60
CA ILE A 304 1.06 -16.96 46.01
C ILE A 304 1.48 -18.18 46.83
N GLU A 305 1.62 -19.35 46.18
CA GLU A 305 2.14 -20.58 46.78
C GLU A 305 2.87 -21.40 45.71
N PHE A 306 3.50 -22.51 46.10
CA PHE A 306 4.05 -23.45 45.12
C PHE A 306 2.96 -23.94 44.16
N GLY A 307 3.09 -23.58 42.88
CA GLY A 307 2.13 -23.95 41.83
C GLY A 307 0.79 -23.21 41.86
N LYS A 308 0.59 -22.19 42.72
CA LYS A 308 -0.62 -21.37 42.75
C LYS A 308 -0.34 -19.90 42.41
N PHE A 309 -1.21 -19.34 41.59
CA PHE A 309 -1.06 -18.01 41.02
C PHE A 309 -2.38 -17.23 41.04
N VAL A 310 -2.29 -15.91 40.98
CA VAL A 310 -3.43 -14.99 40.76
C VAL A 310 -3.05 -13.95 39.71
N LEU A 311 -4.04 -13.45 38.95
CA LEU A 311 -3.90 -12.28 38.10
C LEU A 311 -4.47 -11.06 38.84
N ASP A 312 -3.80 -9.92 38.78
CA ASP A 312 -4.27 -8.66 39.39
C ASP A 312 -4.15 -7.53 38.37
N GLY A 313 -5.31 -6.95 38.01
CA GLY A 313 -5.43 -5.81 37.12
C GLY A 313 -5.68 -4.48 37.84
N GLY A 314 -5.41 -4.39 39.15
CA GLY A 314 -5.60 -3.18 39.96
C GLY A 314 -6.98 -3.05 40.62
N LEU A 315 -7.83 -4.08 40.52
CA LEU A 315 -9.14 -4.17 41.17
C LEU A 315 -9.25 -5.37 42.13
N GLY A 316 -8.10 -5.90 42.53
CA GLY A 316 -7.99 -7.10 43.36
C GLY A 316 -7.63 -8.34 42.54
N PRO A 317 -7.11 -9.37 43.21
CA PRO A 317 -6.67 -10.60 42.55
C PRO A 317 -7.86 -11.42 42.02
N SER A 318 -7.62 -12.15 40.93
CA SER A 318 -8.48 -13.21 40.43
C SER A 318 -8.61 -14.35 41.46
N GLU A 319 -9.52 -15.28 41.18
CA GLU A 319 -9.49 -16.58 41.85
C GLU A 319 -8.14 -17.28 41.61
N PRO A 320 -7.57 -17.96 42.64
CA PRO A 320 -6.34 -18.71 42.49
C PRO A 320 -6.43 -19.81 41.44
N PHE A 321 -5.39 -19.93 40.60
CA PHE A 321 -5.27 -20.97 39.58
C PHE A 321 -3.91 -21.68 39.66
N LYS A 322 -3.82 -22.82 38.97
CA LYS A 322 -2.58 -23.61 38.85
C LYS A 322 -2.07 -23.59 37.42
N LEU A 323 -0.75 -23.51 37.25
CA LEU A 323 -0.11 -23.68 35.96
C LEU A 323 0.12 -25.17 35.70
N THR A 324 -0.54 -25.68 34.66
CA THR A 324 -0.34 -27.04 34.13
C THR A 324 -0.28 -26.98 32.60
N THR A 325 0.11 -28.08 31.94
CA THR A 325 0.09 -28.13 30.48
C THR A 325 -1.32 -28.05 29.89
N LYS A 326 -2.35 -28.40 30.67
CA LYS A 326 -3.75 -28.22 30.28
C LYS A 326 -4.14 -26.76 30.56
N PRO A 327 -4.46 -25.97 29.51
CA PRO A 327 -4.77 -24.57 29.73
C PRO A 327 -6.07 -24.37 30.50
N VAL A 328 -6.10 -23.35 31.35
CA VAL A 328 -7.27 -22.91 32.12
C VAL A 328 -7.63 -21.48 31.77
N THR A 329 -8.93 -21.15 31.79
CA THR A 329 -9.40 -19.77 31.59
C THR A 329 -9.47 -19.09 32.96
N VAL A 330 -8.89 -17.90 33.05
CA VAL A 330 -8.88 -17.06 34.25
C VAL A 330 -9.54 -15.73 33.89
N THR A 331 -10.64 -15.42 34.57
CA THR A 331 -11.34 -14.14 34.47
C THR A 331 -10.88 -13.22 35.61
N PHE A 332 -10.67 -11.95 35.31
CA PHE A 332 -10.28 -10.93 36.29
C PHE A 332 -10.77 -9.57 35.84
N ARG A 333 -10.75 -8.60 36.76
CA ARG A 333 -11.11 -7.21 36.49
C ARG A 333 -9.87 -6.35 36.44
N ARG A 334 -9.84 -5.40 35.51
CA ARG A 334 -8.76 -4.43 35.36
C ARG A 334 -9.27 -3.00 35.55
N ARG A 335 -8.41 -2.14 36.08
CA ARG A 335 -8.60 -0.69 36.11
C ARG A 335 -7.92 -0.07 34.89
N LEU A 336 -8.68 0.67 34.09
CA LEU A 336 -8.18 1.44 32.95
C LEU A 336 -7.47 2.70 33.43
N ALA A 337 -6.74 3.36 32.52
CA ALA A 337 -5.99 4.57 32.82
C ALA A 337 -6.87 5.73 33.32
N ASP A 338 -8.12 5.79 32.85
CA ASP A 338 -9.12 6.77 33.27
C ASP A 338 -9.90 6.37 34.54
N GLY A 339 -9.55 5.24 35.15
CA GLY A 339 -10.16 4.73 36.37
C GLY A 339 -11.41 3.86 36.15
N ARG A 340 -11.89 3.68 34.92
CA ARG A 340 -12.99 2.75 34.61
C ARG A 340 -12.57 1.30 34.86
N GLU A 341 -13.56 0.44 35.05
CA GLU A 341 -13.36 -0.99 35.28
C GLU A 341 -13.74 -1.79 34.02
N ALA A 342 -12.89 -2.75 33.65
CA ALA A 342 -13.16 -3.65 32.53
C ALA A 342 -12.96 -5.11 32.95
N ASP A 343 -13.82 -5.99 32.44
CA ASP A 343 -13.66 -7.44 32.57
C ASP A 343 -12.67 -7.96 31.53
N CYS A 344 -11.83 -8.92 31.92
CA CYS A 344 -10.84 -9.55 31.06
C CYS A 344 -10.80 -11.06 31.30
N ALA A 345 -10.40 -11.81 30.27
CA ALA A 345 -10.18 -13.25 30.35
C ALA A 345 -8.93 -13.68 29.61
N LEU A 346 -8.02 -14.35 30.31
CA LEU A 346 -6.85 -14.99 29.71
C LEU A 346 -6.98 -16.50 29.78
N ARG A 347 -6.45 -17.18 28.78
CA ARG A 347 -6.19 -18.62 28.84
C ARG A 347 -4.72 -18.81 29.16
N VAL A 348 -4.45 -19.49 30.27
CA VAL A 348 -3.10 -19.64 30.82
C VAL A 348 -2.69 -21.11 30.92
N ALA A 349 -1.41 -21.39 30.73
CA ALA A 349 -0.82 -22.72 30.85
C ALA A 349 0.63 -22.66 31.36
N GLY A 350 1.13 -23.77 31.89
CA GLY A 350 2.53 -23.95 32.29
C GLY A 350 3.30 -24.85 31.34
N GLY A 351 4.61 -24.95 31.56
CA GLY A 351 5.49 -25.91 30.90
C GLY A 351 5.77 -27.18 31.71
N ILE A 352 6.63 -28.04 31.18
CA ILE A 352 7.18 -29.23 31.82
C ILE A 352 8.71 -29.14 31.94
N ASP A 353 9.30 -30.10 32.64
CA ASP A 353 10.73 -30.22 32.91
C ASP A 353 11.59 -30.39 31.65
N ARG A 354 11.01 -30.98 30.59
CA ARG A 354 11.66 -31.21 29.29
C ARG A 354 10.74 -30.83 28.14
N ASP A 355 10.37 -29.55 28.05
CA ASP A 355 9.56 -29.02 26.96
C ASP A 355 10.43 -28.76 25.73
N MET A 356 10.00 -29.21 24.55
CA MET A 356 10.67 -28.91 23.28
C MET A 356 10.20 -27.55 22.75
N TYR A 357 10.88 -26.49 23.14
CA TYR A 357 10.60 -25.13 22.74
C TYR A 357 11.39 -24.77 21.48
N HIS A 358 10.71 -24.85 20.34
CA HIS A 358 11.23 -24.50 19.01
C HIS A 358 12.59 -25.15 18.64
N GLY A 359 12.82 -26.39 19.07
CA GLY A 359 14.04 -27.14 18.72
C GLY A 359 15.11 -27.14 19.82
N ALA A 360 14.87 -26.46 20.94
CA ALA A 360 15.64 -26.62 22.18
C ALA A 360 14.79 -27.30 23.26
N GLU A 361 15.39 -28.21 24.02
CA GLU A 361 14.75 -28.81 25.20
C GLU A 361 15.01 -27.94 26.42
N LEU A 362 13.96 -27.40 27.04
CA LEU A 362 14.02 -26.46 28.16
C LEU A 362 13.24 -26.97 29.38
N ASN A 363 13.68 -26.60 30.57
CA ASN A 363 12.88 -26.76 31.79
C ASN A 363 11.98 -25.53 31.98
N LEU A 364 10.70 -25.71 31.67
CA LEU A 364 9.65 -24.69 31.75
C LEU A 364 8.61 -25.03 32.83
N SER A 365 8.92 -26.01 33.70
CA SER A 365 8.07 -26.42 34.81
C SER A 365 8.10 -25.41 35.95
N VAL A 366 7.05 -25.42 36.77
CA VAL A 366 7.05 -24.70 38.05
C VAL A 366 8.03 -25.39 39.00
N ASN A 367 9.05 -24.66 39.46
CA ASN A 367 10.04 -25.12 40.43
C ASN A 367 10.24 -24.07 41.53
N ASP A 368 11.09 -24.33 42.52
CA ASP A 368 11.26 -23.43 43.68
C ASP A 368 11.83 -22.06 43.32
N VAL A 369 12.60 -21.96 42.23
CA VAL A 369 13.31 -20.75 41.81
C VAL A 369 12.53 -19.95 40.78
N SER A 370 11.80 -20.60 39.90
CA SER A 370 11.10 -19.95 38.79
C SER A 370 9.84 -20.68 38.33
N SER A 371 9.00 -19.96 37.61
CA SER A 371 7.90 -20.52 36.84
C SER A 371 7.72 -19.78 35.51
N THR A 372 7.26 -20.51 34.49
CA THR A 372 6.90 -19.94 33.19
C THR A 372 5.40 -20.11 32.97
N MET A 373 4.73 -19.00 32.68
CA MET A 373 3.32 -18.96 32.29
C MET A 373 3.21 -18.57 30.83
N PHE A 374 2.57 -19.42 30.04
CA PHE A 374 2.09 -19.12 28.69
C PHE A 374 0.68 -18.57 28.76
N TYR A 375 0.36 -17.53 28.01
CA TYR A 375 -0.96 -16.91 28.02
C TYR A 375 -1.36 -16.32 26.67
N ARG A 376 -2.65 -16.40 26.37
CA ARG A 376 -3.31 -15.67 25.28
C ARG A 376 -4.63 -15.09 25.77
N SER A 377 -5.11 -14.04 25.10
CA SER A 377 -6.44 -13.52 25.38
C SER A 377 -7.51 -14.47 24.84
N VAL A 378 -8.59 -14.57 25.62
CA VAL A 378 -9.88 -15.16 25.24
C VAL A 378 -11.01 -14.20 25.61
N SER A 379 -10.69 -12.91 25.79
CA SER A 379 -11.65 -11.86 26.06
C SER A 379 -12.45 -11.56 24.79
N THR A 380 -13.77 -11.50 24.92
CA THR A 380 -14.67 -11.20 23.80
C THR A 380 -15.78 -10.26 24.23
N MET A 381 -16.24 -9.44 23.28
CA MET A 381 -17.49 -8.70 23.40
C MET A 381 -18.51 -9.26 22.42
N VAL A 382 -19.70 -9.61 22.91
CA VAL A 382 -20.71 -10.35 22.15
C VAL A 382 -22.01 -9.57 22.08
N GLY A 383 -22.62 -9.51 20.89
CA GLY A 383 -23.97 -8.99 20.70
C GLY A 383 -24.72 -9.75 19.62
N ASP A 384 -26.06 -9.69 19.65
CA ASP A 384 -26.92 -10.30 18.65
C ASP A 384 -27.55 -9.20 17.78
N SER A 385 -27.28 -9.27 16.47
CA SER A 385 -27.84 -8.34 15.49
C SER A 385 -28.83 -9.04 14.54
N PRO A 386 -29.66 -8.28 13.81
CA PRO A 386 -30.47 -8.83 12.72
C PRO A 386 -29.65 -9.52 11.62
N PHE A 387 -28.36 -9.20 11.51
CA PHE A 387 -27.43 -9.78 10.53
C PHE A 387 -26.67 -10.99 11.07
N GLY A 388 -26.90 -11.36 12.34
CA GLY A 388 -26.27 -12.46 13.03
C GLY A 388 -25.50 -12.02 14.27
N ARG A 389 -24.97 -13.00 15.00
CA ARG A 389 -24.13 -12.77 16.18
C ARG A 389 -22.86 -12.01 15.79
N ILE A 390 -22.52 -11.01 16.58
CA ILE A 390 -21.28 -10.24 16.50
C ILE A 390 -20.39 -10.69 17.65
N VAL A 391 -19.12 -10.96 17.37
CA VAL A 391 -18.10 -11.20 18.39
C VAL A 391 -16.87 -10.36 18.06
N LEU A 392 -16.51 -9.44 18.96
CA LEU A 392 -15.23 -8.77 18.96
C LEU A 392 -14.24 -9.60 19.78
N TYR A 393 -13.03 -9.77 19.28
CA TYR A 393 -11.95 -10.49 19.94
C TYR A 393 -10.79 -9.54 20.19
N ASP A 394 -10.37 -9.44 21.45
CA ASP A 394 -9.05 -8.94 21.84
C ASP A 394 -8.05 -10.06 21.56
N LEU A 395 -7.31 -9.99 20.46
CA LEU A 395 -6.34 -11.02 20.08
C LEU A 395 -4.89 -10.55 20.25
N ASN A 396 -4.66 -9.23 20.33
CA ASN A 396 -3.35 -8.66 20.58
C ASN A 396 -2.99 -8.65 22.09
N VAL A 397 -3.96 -8.97 22.96
CA VAL A 397 -3.82 -9.12 24.42
C VAL A 397 -3.59 -7.77 25.14
N ASP A 398 -3.95 -6.65 24.52
CA ASP A 398 -3.93 -5.33 25.17
C ASP A 398 -5.24 -5.02 25.92
N GLY A 399 -6.28 -5.85 25.70
CA GLY A 399 -7.61 -5.75 26.29
C GLY A 399 -8.48 -4.63 25.72
N ALA A 400 -8.05 -3.95 24.67
CA ALA A 400 -8.92 -3.19 23.79
C ALA A 400 -9.50 -4.11 22.69
N TYR A 401 -10.48 -3.60 21.95
CA TYR A 401 -11.21 -4.33 20.92
C TYR A 401 -11.19 -3.53 19.62
N GLY A 402 -10.20 -3.80 18.78
CA GLY A 402 -9.96 -3.06 17.55
C GLY A 402 -9.19 -1.78 17.80
N ALA A 403 -8.74 -1.15 16.72
CA ALA A 403 -8.09 0.15 16.74
C ALA A 403 -8.33 0.86 15.41
N ASP A 404 -8.35 2.19 15.43
CA ASP A 404 -8.36 3.01 14.22
C ASP A 404 -7.03 2.92 13.46
N GLU A 405 -5.92 2.73 14.20
CA GLU A 405 -4.58 2.52 13.67
C GLU A 405 -3.90 1.33 14.34
N LEU A 406 -3.37 0.41 13.53
CA LEU A 406 -2.62 -0.73 14.04
C LEU A 406 -1.19 -0.33 14.41
N LYS A 407 -0.76 -0.76 15.60
CA LYS A 407 0.61 -0.56 16.07
C LYS A 407 1.51 -1.70 15.60
N LEU A 408 2.71 -1.35 15.17
CA LEU A 408 3.78 -2.30 14.93
C LEU A 408 4.31 -2.85 16.26
N THR A 409 4.48 -4.16 16.33
CA THR A 409 4.96 -4.86 17.53
C THR A 409 6.12 -5.77 17.20
N GLY A 410 7.07 -5.87 18.14
CA GLY A 410 8.17 -6.83 18.04
C GLY A 410 7.69 -8.21 18.46
N ALA A 411 8.32 -9.26 17.94
CA ALA A 411 8.10 -10.61 18.41
C ALA A 411 9.40 -11.40 18.45
N HIS A 412 9.45 -12.40 19.33
CA HIS A 412 10.54 -13.36 19.29
C HIS A 412 10.52 -14.15 17.98
N GLY A 413 11.70 -14.40 17.43
CA GLY A 413 11.88 -15.17 16.20
C GLY A 413 11.62 -14.44 14.90
N THR A 414 11.38 -13.13 14.95
CA THR A 414 11.55 -12.28 13.77
C THR A 414 13.01 -11.85 13.65
N PRO A 415 13.52 -11.65 12.42
CA PRO A 415 14.81 -11.02 12.23
C PRO A 415 14.91 -9.67 12.92
N LYS A 416 16.13 -9.21 13.15
CA LYS A 416 16.38 -7.87 13.70
C LYS A 416 15.64 -6.79 12.90
N ASP A 417 15.15 -5.77 13.59
CA ASP A 417 14.42 -4.62 13.04
C ASP A 417 13.17 -4.99 12.21
N THR A 418 12.66 -6.23 12.38
CA THR A 418 11.40 -6.67 11.79
C THR A 418 10.26 -6.53 12.80
N TRP A 419 9.23 -5.81 12.38
CA TRP A 419 8.02 -5.55 13.16
C TRP A 419 6.80 -6.19 12.49
N LEU A 420 5.79 -6.50 13.29
CA LEU A 420 4.60 -7.24 12.89
C LEU A 420 3.33 -6.48 13.26
N TYR A 421 2.24 -6.80 12.57
CA TYR A 421 0.89 -6.38 12.97
C TYR A 421 0.19 -7.49 13.74
N ARG A 422 -0.45 -7.13 14.85
CA ARG A 422 -1.36 -7.99 15.59
C ARG A 422 -2.75 -7.40 15.54
N TYR A 423 -3.69 -8.19 15.05
CA TYR A 423 -5.04 -7.74 14.76
C TYR A 423 -5.97 -8.24 15.84
N ASP A 424 -6.74 -7.34 16.43
CA ASP A 424 -8.04 -7.72 16.95
C ASP A 424 -8.96 -8.10 15.79
N ALA A 425 -10.00 -8.86 16.10
CA ALA A 425 -10.82 -9.45 15.07
C ALA A 425 -12.32 -9.34 15.34
N VAL A 426 -13.10 -9.41 14.27
CA VAL A 426 -14.55 -9.41 14.30
C VAL A 426 -15.08 -10.65 13.59
N LEU A 427 -16.02 -11.33 14.25
CA LEU A 427 -16.83 -12.36 13.64
C LEU A 427 -18.27 -11.85 13.50
N LEU A 428 -18.77 -11.82 12.26
CA LEU A 428 -20.17 -11.50 11.96
C LEU A 428 -20.88 -12.76 11.42
N GLY A 429 -21.91 -13.20 12.13
CA GLY A 429 -22.71 -14.37 11.76
C GLY A 429 -22.09 -15.70 12.19
N ARG A 430 -22.11 -16.70 11.29
CA ARG A 430 -21.70 -18.09 11.59
C ARG A 430 -20.42 -18.51 10.85
N ASN A 431 -19.52 -17.56 10.61
CA ASN A 431 -18.26 -17.82 9.94
C ASN A 431 -17.33 -18.68 10.80
N LYS A 432 -16.41 -19.37 10.13
CA LYS A 432 -15.32 -20.11 10.79
C LYS A 432 -14.00 -19.32 10.81
N HIS A 433 -13.98 -18.17 10.15
CA HIS A 433 -12.86 -17.24 10.13
C HIS A 433 -13.37 -15.89 10.63
N SER A 434 -12.64 -15.29 11.57
CA SER A 434 -12.83 -13.88 11.94
C SER A 434 -12.01 -12.99 11.01
N GLN A 435 -12.47 -11.78 10.76
CA GLN A 435 -11.73 -10.79 9.96
C GLN A 435 -10.98 -9.84 10.90
N PRO A 436 -9.85 -9.24 10.46
CA PRO A 436 -9.25 -8.12 11.16
C PRO A 436 -10.31 -7.03 11.42
N PHE A 437 -10.28 -6.41 12.59
CA PHE A 437 -11.14 -5.27 12.86
C PHE A 437 -10.94 -4.20 11.77
N SER A 438 -12.03 -3.80 11.14
CA SER A 438 -12.04 -2.87 10.00
C SER A 438 -13.33 -2.08 9.98
N ARG A 439 -13.29 -0.86 9.40
CA ARG A 439 -14.49 -0.05 9.17
C ARG A 439 -15.50 -0.75 8.27
N PHE A 440 -15.02 -1.46 7.25
CA PHE A 440 -15.87 -2.23 6.35
C PHE A 440 -15.61 -3.73 6.53
N LEU A 441 -16.67 -4.51 6.75
CA LEU A 441 -16.61 -5.94 7.01
C LEU A 441 -17.58 -6.70 6.11
N THR A 442 -17.25 -7.93 5.76
CA THR A 442 -18.18 -8.82 5.06
C THR A 442 -18.79 -9.89 5.98
N ASP A 443 -20.00 -10.35 5.68
CA ASP A 443 -20.56 -11.56 6.28
C ASP A 443 -20.16 -12.82 5.48
N GLY A 444 -20.53 -13.99 5.99
CA GLY A 444 -20.29 -15.26 5.29
C GLY A 444 -21.02 -15.46 3.96
N LYS A 445 -21.93 -14.54 3.61
CA LYS A 445 -22.73 -14.56 2.39
C LYS A 445 -22.26 -13.52 1.37
N GLY A 446 -21.20 -12.76 1.67
CA GLY A 446 -20.68 -11.69 0.82
C GLY A 446 -21.43 -10.35 0.96
N GLY A 447 -22.33 -10.21 1.94
CA GLY A 447 -22.91 -8.92 2.30
C GLY A 447 -21.86 -8.04 2.95
N TRP A 448 -21.82 -6.75 2.59
CA TRP A 448 -20.89 -5.77 3.14
C TRP A 448 -21.57 -4.85 4.14
N TYR A 449 -20.83 -4.46 5.16
CA TYR A 449 -21.32 -3.65 6.27
C TYR A 449 -20.29 -2.60 6.64
N GLU A 450 -20.77 -1.39 6.95
CA GLU A 450 -19.97 -0.42 7.70
C GLU A 450 -20.17 -0.72 9.18
N PHE A 451 -19.07 -0.77 9.91
CA PHE A 451 -19.00 -1.22 11.30
C PHE A 451 -18.28 -0.18 12.14
N GLN A 452 -18.85 0.15 13.30
CA GLN A 452 -18.24 1.08 14.24
C GLN A 452 -18.48 0.62 15.67
N VAL A 453 -17.46 0.76 16.50
CA VAL A 453 -17.52 0.55 17.94
C VAL A 453 -17.62 1.90 18.63
N ASP A 454 -18.35 1.96 19.75
CA ASP A 454 -18.51 3.21 20.52
C ASP A 454 -17.25 3.60 21.30
N ASP A 455 -16.57 2.61 21.85
CA ASP A 455 -15.33 2.74 22.61
C ASP A 455 -14.48 1.48 22.41
N HIS A 456 -13.19 1.64 22.13
CA HIS A 456 -12.27 0.52 21.91
C HIS A 456 -11.79 -0.14 23.21
N GLU A 457 -11.67 0.59 24.32
CA GLU A 457 -11.17 0.04 25.59
C GLU A 457 -12.27 -0.61 26.41
N LEU A 458 -13.51 -0.12 26.28
CA LEU A 458 -14.69 -0.65 26.95
C LEU A 458 -15.93 -0.61 26.04
N PRO A 459 -15.98 -1.45 24.98
CA PRO A 459 -17.11 -1.47 24.06
C PRO A 459 -18.40 -1.78 24.80
N SER A 460 -19.42 -0.94 24.65
CA SER A 460 -20.76 -1.22 25.21
C SER A 460 -21.79 -1.47 24.11
N LYS A 461 -21.51 -0.97 22.91
CA LYS A 461 -22.35 -1.18 21.72
C LYS A 461 -21.53 -1.06 20.45
N VAL A 462 -22.03 -1.69 19.40
CA VAL A 462 -21.56 -1.44 18.03
C VAL A 462 -22.72 -0.93 17.21
N ARG A 463 -22.40 -0.16 16.17
CA ARG A 463 -23.37 0.15 15.12
C ARG A 463 -22.90 -0.43 13.80
N LEU A 464 -23.86 -0.99 13.06
CA LEU A 464 -23.61 -1.49 11.71
C LEU A 464 -24.76 -1.19 10.77
N ARG A 465 -24.42 -0.91 9.50
CA ARG A 465 -25.38 -0.76 8.41
C ARG A 465 -24.90 -1.47 7.16
N ARG A 466 -25.83 -1.91 6.33
CA ARG A 466 -25.50 -2.63 5.09
C ARG A 466 -25.01 -1.65 4.01
N MET A 467 -23.98 -2.07 3.28
CA MET A 467 -23.32 -1.29 2.23
C MET A 467 -23.42 -2.00 0.88
N ALA A 468 -23.32 -1.23 -0.20
CA ALA A 468 -23.37 -1.73 -1.57
C ALA A 468 -22.10 -1.33 -2.35
N PRO A 469 -20.92 -1.87 -2.01
CA PRO A 469 -19.69 -1.61 -2.76
C PRO A 469 -19.75 -2.20 -4.17
N LYS A 470 -19.07 -1.55 -5.10
CA LYS A 470 -18.61 -2.21 -6.34
C LYS A 470 -17.49 -3.17 -5.99
N LEU A 471 -17.55 -4.40 -6.52
CA LEU A 471 -16.68 -5.49 -6.09
C LEU A 471 -15.78 -5.98 -7.22
N GLY A 472 -14.53 -6.27 -6.88
CA GLY A 472 -13.65 -7.17 -7.63
C GLY A 472 -13.36 -8.42 -6.78
N THR A 473 -12.54 -9.33 -7.30
CA THR A 473 -12.20 -10.59 -6.64
C THR A 473 -10.69 -10.75 -6.50
N PHE A 474 -10.22 -11.05 -5.29
CA PHE A 474 -8.88 -11.60 -5.10
C PHE A 474 -8.93 -13.12 -5.04
N LYS A 475 -7.88 -13.76 -5.57
CA LYS A 475 -7.68 -15.21 -5.47
C LYS A 475 -6.26 -15.52 -5.08
N VAL A 476 -6.08 -16.29 -4.00
CA VAL A 476 -4.76 -16.67 -3.49
C VAL A 476 -4.34 -18.02 -4.05
N LYS A 477 -3.09 -18.11 -4.51
CA LYS A 477 -2.45 -19.35 -4.94
C LYS A 477 -1.13 -19.53 -4.18
N MET A 478 -1.14 -20.43 -3.20
CA MET A 478 0.02 -20.79 -2.40
C MET A 478 0.64 -22.10 -2.92
N ASN A 479 1.92 -22.08 -3.30
CA ASN A 479 2.61 -23.24 -3.87
C ASN A 479 3.73 -23.79 -2.97
N GLY A 480 3.91 -25.10 -2.97
CA GLY A 480 5.13 -25.76 -2.45
C GLY A 480 5.26 -25.94 -0.94
N LEU A 481 4.37 -25.37 -0.12
CA LEU A 481 4.32 -25.64 1.32
C LEU A 481 3.87 -27.08 1.63
N LYS A 482 4.50 -27.70 2.63
CA LYS A 482 4.20 -29.06 3.10
C LYS A 482 3.95 -29.09 4.60
N GLY A 483 2.92 -29.80 5.05
CA GLY A 483 2.62 -29.97 6.48
C GLY A 483 2.08 -28.71 7.20
N VAL A 484 2.03 -27.58 6.51
CA VAL A 484 1.41 -26.32 6.93
C VAL A 484 0.48 -25.82 5.81
N LYS A 485 -0.53 -25.03 6.16
CA LYS A 485 -1.47 -24.37 5.24
C LYS A 485 -1.55 -22.88 5.54
N LEU A 486 -1.84 -22.07 4.52
CA LEU A 486 -2.19 -20.67 4.70
C LEU A 486 -3.53 -20.58 5.45
N THR A 487 -3.58 -19.83 6.55
CA THR A 487 -4.78 -19.61 7.37
C THR A 487 -5.19 -18.15 7.43
N SER A 488 -4.28 -17.23 7.09
CA SER A 488 -4.58 -15.80 6.98
C SER A 488 -3.72 -15.16 5.89
N LEU A 489 -4.29 -14.23 5.12
CA LEU A 489 -3.56 -13.34 4.21
C LEU A 489 -4.27 -11.99 4.16
N VAL A 490 -3.73 -11.02 4.88
CA VAL A 490 -4.29 -9.69 5.07
C VAL A 490 -3.76 -8.71 4.02
N LEU A 491 -4.69 -8.08 3.30
CA LEU A 491 -4.44 -6.89 2.49
C LEU A 491 -5.04 -5.67 3.18
N VAL A 492 -4.40 -4.51 3.01
CA VAL A 492 -4.92 -3.20 3.44
C VAL A 492 -5.28 -2.35 2.24
N ALA A 493 -6.42 -1.68 2.29
CA ALA A 493 -6.82 -0.74 1.25
C ALA A 493 -6.06 0.58 1.39
N GLU A 494 -5.44 1.02 0.29
CA GLU A 494 -4.75 2.31 0.18
C GLU A 494 -5.67 3.42 -0.36
N THR A 495 -6.70 3.04 -1.13
CA THR A 495 -7.66 4.00 -1.70
C THR A 495 -8.40 4.75 -0.60
N SER A 496 -8.32 6.08 -0.64
CA SER A 496 -8.79 6.99 0.40
C SER A 496 -10.25 6.76 0.85
N GLN A 497 -11.17 6.49 -0.08
CA GLN A 497 -12.60 6.26 0.24
C GLN A 497 -12.86 4.98 1.03
N ILE A 498 -11.95 4.01 0.97
CA ILE A 498 -12.03 2.72 1.65
C ILE A 498 -10.86 2.51 2.62
N LYS A 499 -10.14 3.58 2.95
CA LYS A 499 -9.04 3.56 3.93
C LYS A 499 -9.53 3.03 5.28
N GLY A 500 -8.69 2.26 5.96
CA GLY A 500 -9.07 1.55 7.20
C GLY A 500 -9.84 0.26 6.96
N THR A 501 -9.78 -0.29 5.74
CA THR A 501 -10.28 -1.62 5.41
C THR A 501 -9.12 -2.60 5.35
N TRP A 502 -9.11 -3.57 6.26
CA TRP A 502 -8.25 -4.75 6.20
C TRP A 502 -9.08 -5.96 5.81
N VAL A 503 -8.63 -6.67 4.79
CA VAL A 503 -9.32 -7.86 4.28
C VAL A 503 -8.42 -9.07 4.43
N ASP A 504 -8.90 -10.10 5.15
CA ASP A 504 -8.25 -11.40 5.16
C ASP A 504 -8.85 -12.28 4.07
N LEU A 505 -8.06 -12.55 3.01
CA LEU A 505 -8.50 -13.32 1.86
C LEU A 505 -8.88 -14.77 2.21
N MET A 506 -8.43 -15.28 3.36
CA MET A 506 -8.76 -16.62 3.84
C MET A 506 -10.16 -16.70 4.47
N CYS A 507 -10.81 -15.55 4.71
CA CYS A 507 -12.25 -15.53 5.02
C CYS A 507 -13.12 -15.93 3.82
N GLY A 508 -12.58 -15.83 2.60
CA GLY A 508 -13.22 -16.25 1.36
C GLY A 508 -13.15 -17.76 1.11
N ARG A 509 -14.09 -18.28 0.31
CA ARG A 509 -14.12 -19.71 -0.01
C ARG A 509 -12.95 -20.08 -0.93
N GLY A 510 -12.10 -20.99 -0.46
CA GLY A 510 -10.97 -21.50 -1.25
C GLY A 510 -9.89 -20.44 -1.50
N GLY A 511 -9.73 -19.47 -0.60
CA GLY A 511 -8.79 -18.36 -0.76
C GLY A 511 -9.23 -17.37 -1.83
N SER A 512 -10.54 -17.28 -2.09
CA SER A 512 -11.12 -16.30 -3.01
C SER A 512 -12.17 -15.47 -2.30
N LEU A 513 -11.99 -14.16 -2.32
CA LEU A 513 -12.82 -13.19 -1.62
C LEU A 513 -13.17 -12.03 -2.55
N GLN A 514 -14.44 -11.66 -2.58
CA GLN A 514 -14.88 -10.42 -3.23
C GLN A 514 -14.69 -9.27 -2.27
N VAL A 515 -14.05 -8.19 -2.72
CA VAL A 515 -13.76 -7.00 -1.91
C VAL A 515 -14.05 -5.72 -2.71
N PRO A 516 -14.26 -4.56 -2.05
CA PRO A 516 -14.45 -3.29 -2.74
C PRO A 516 -13.35 -3.00 -3.75
N ILE A 517 -13.69 -2.39 -4.88
CA ILE A 517 -12.70 -1.96 -5.87
C ILE A 517 -11.75 -0.91 -5.28
N GLY A 518 -10.49 -0.89 -5.72
CA GLY A 518 -9.47 0.01 -5.20
C GLY A 518 -8.07 -0.59 -5.28
N ARG A 519 -7.10 0.15 -4.72
CA ARG A 519 -5.72 -0.30 -4.56
C ARG A 519 -5.52 -0.93 -3.19
N TYR A 520 -4.86 -2.08 -3.16
CA TYR A 520 -4.56 -2.85 -1.96
C TYR A 520 -3.07 -3.17 -1.84
N THR A 521 -2.54 -3.19 -0.62
CA THR A 521 -1.17 -3.62 -0.32
C THR A 521 -1.18 -4.89 0.52
N PHE A 522 -0.30 -5.84 0.20
CA PHE A 522 -0.08 -7.01 1.05
C PHE A 522 0.61 -6.62 2.37
N GLN A 523 -0.05 -6.87 3.49
CA GLN A 523 0.44 -6.50 4.81
C GLN A 523 1.09 -7.68 5.56
N GLN A 524 0.36 -8.78 5.72
CA GLN A 524 0.83 -9.93 6.50
C GLN A 524 0.03 -11.20 6.17
N GLY A 525 0.65 -12.37 6.30
CA GLY A 525 -0.05 -13.66 6.24
C GLY A 525 0.39 -14.60 7.35
N LEU A 526 -0.36 -15.68 7.57
CA LEU A 526 -0.05 -16.72 8.55
C LEU A 526 -0.19 -18.10 7.92
N VAL A 527 0.80 -18.95 8.13
CA VAL A 527 0.70 -20.39 7.84
C VAL A 527 0.69 -21.17 9.15
N ARG A 528 -0.19 -22.17 9.24
CA ARG A 528 -0.32 -23.04 10.42
C ARG A 528 -0.33 -24.51 10.04
N GLY A 529 0.18 -25.34 10.95
CA GLY A 529 0.23 -26.79 10.83
C GLY A 529 -0.09 -27.48 12.14
N ALA A 530 0.16 -28.79 12.17
CA ALA A 530 -0.08 -29.58 13.38
C ALA A 530 0.88 -29.19 14.52
N LYS A 531 0.44 -29.43 15.77
CA LYS A 531 1.25 -29.23 16.99
C LYS A 531 1.81 -27.81 17.16
N GLY A 532 1.04 -26.80 16.74
CA GLY A 532 1.42 -25.39 16.87
C GLY A 532 2.47 -24.93 15.86
N ALA A 533 2.73 -25.71 14.79
CA ALA A 533 3.60 -25.26 13.72
C ALA A 533 3.04 -23.97 13.09
N GLU A 534 3.82 -22.91 13.05
CA GLU A 534 3.39 -21.60 12.54
C GLU A 534 4.56 -20.86 11.87
N ALA A 535 4.26 -20.06 10.86
CA ALA A 535 5.15 -19.00 10.41
C ALA A 535 4.35 -17.77 9.95
N ILE A 536 4.96 -16.60 10.10
CA ILE A 536 4.41 -15.35 9.61
C ILE A 536 4.98 -15.08 8.22
N ILE A 537 4.12 -14.69 7.30
CA ILE A 537 4.49 -14.22 5.95
C ILE A 537 4.46 -12.70 5.96
N LEU A 538 5.57 -12.07 5.57
CA LEU A 538 5.67 -10.63 5.41
C LEU A 538 6.00 -10.28 3.95
N PRO A 539 5.65 -9.08 3.47
CA PRO A 539 6.15 -8.59 2.19
C PRO A 539 7.69 -8.48 2.19
N GLY A 540 8.26 -8.40 1.00
CA GLY A 540 9.68 -8.05 0.82
C GLY A 540 10.00 -6.66 1.39
N THR A 541 11.26 -6.41 1.73
CA THR A 541 11.70 -5.15 2.39
C THR A 541 11.91 -3.97 1.44
N GLY A 542 11.88 -4.19 0.11
CA GLY A 542 12.18 -3.17 -0.89
C GLY A 542 10.96 -2.47 -1.45
N VAL A 543 10.13 -3.20 -2.21
CA VAL A 543 8.97 -2.65 -2.93
C VAL A 543 7.70 -3.27 -2.35
N PRO A 544 6.72 -2.46 -1.90
CA PRO A 544 5.43 -2.96 -1.46
C PRO A 544 4.75 -3.78 -2.56
N MET A 545 4.15 -4.91 -2.18
CA MET A 545 3.35 -5.70 -3.11
C MET A 545 1.95 -5.09 -3.18
N THR A 546 1.70 -4.30 -4.22
CA THR A 546 0.43 -3.60 -4.44
C THR A 546 -0.39 -4.25 -5.56
N PHE A 547 -1.71 -4.12 -5.47
CA PHE A 547 -2.66 -4.67 -6.41
C PHE A 547 -3.77 -3.66 -6.67
N ASP A 548 -3.98 -3.33 -7.93
CA ASP A 548 -5.12 -2.53 -8.38
C ASP A 548 -6.26 -3.49 -8.76
N LEU A 549 -7.46 -3.24 -8.23
CA LEU A 549 -8.62 -4.10 -8.42
C LEU A 549 -9.80 -3.32 -9.00
N GLU A 550 -10.24 -3.71 -10.20
CA GLU A 550 -11.38 -3.13 -10.89
C GLU A 550 -12.68 -3.94 -10.72
N GLU A 551 -13.81 -3.34 -11.12
CA GLU A 551 -15.14 -3.95 -10.98
C GLU A 551 -15.26 -5.22 -11.82
N GLY A 552 -15.63 -6.34 -11.18
CA GLY A 552 -15.76 -7.65 -11.82
C GLY A 552 -14.43 -8.33 -12.18
N GLU A 553 -13.29 -7.68 -11.93
CA GLU A 553 -11.97 -8.25 -12.18
C GLU A 553 -11.65 -9.37 -11.18
N THR A 554 -10.79 -10.30 -11.59
CA THR A 554 -10.14 -11.25 -10.67
C THR A 554 -8.62 -11.10 -10.72
N VAL A 555 -8.02 -10.71 -9.59
CA VAL A 555 -6.56 -10.61 -9.44
C VAL A 555 -6.04 -11.85 -8.69
N GLU A 556 -5.08 -12.56 -9.27
CA GLU A 556 -4.45 -13.75 -8.66
C GLU A 556 -3.14 -13.39 -7.94
N ILE A 557 -3.10 -13.62 -6.62
CA ILE A 557 -1.92 -13.43 -5.78
C ILE A 557 -1.19 -14.76 -5.63
N LYS A 558 0.03 -14.85 -6.18
CA LYS A 558 0.86 -16.06 -6.20
C LYS A 558 1.97 -15.94 -5.16
N LEU A 559 2.00 -16.86 -4.20
CA LEU A 559 3.02 -16.96 -3.15
C LEU A 559 3.57 -18.39 -3.07
N GLY A 560 4.69 -18.56 -2.36
CA GLY A 560 5.31 -19.84 -2.06
C GLY A 560 6.51 -20.14 -2.95
N ALA A 561 6.67 -21.41 -3.33
CA ALA A 561 7.84 -21.90 -4.05
C ALA A 561 8.07 -21.23 -5.43
N PRO A 562 9.34 -21.19 -5.92
CA PRO A 562 10.55 -21.72 -5.27
C PRO A 562 10.97 -20.93 -4.03
N PHE A 563 11.58 -21.64 -3.07
CA PHE A 563 12.09 -21.05 -1.84
C PHE A 563 13.61 -20.86 -1.92
N THR A 564 14.10 -19.76 -1.36
CA THR A 564 15.54 -19.45 -1.20
C THR A 564 15.80 -18.84 0.19
N PHE A 565 17.05 -18.52 0.51
CA PHE A 565 17.42 -17.80 1.72
C PHE A 565 17.88 -16.37 1.42
N SER A 566 17.73 -15.50 2.40
CA SER A 566 18.41 -14.20 2.49
C SER A 566 19.06 -14.10 3.87
N ILE A 567 20.27 -13.55 3.93
CA ILE A 567 21.04 -13.34 5.15
C ILE A 567 21.96 -12.13 4.96
N GLU A 568 22.17 -11.34 6.00
CA GLU A 568 23.20 -10.32 6.03
C GLU A 568 24.59 -10.93 6.21
N ARG A 569 25.56 -10.33 5.53
CA ARG A 569 26.95 -10.74 5.60
C ARG A 569 27.86 -9.53 5.68
N ARG A 570 28.90 -9.64 6.50
CA ARG A 570 29.89 -8.58 6.68
C ARG A 570 31.29 -9.16 6.71
N LEU A 571 32.25 -8.37 6.24
CA LEU A 571 33.66 -8.73 6.22
C LEU A 571 34.43 -7.86 7.22
N GLU A 572 35.05 -8.50 8.20
CA GLU A 572 35.89 -7.87 9.21
C GLU A 572 37.34 -8.33 9.01
N GLY A 573 38.09 -7.59 8.19
CA GLY A 573 39.42 -8.01 7.75
C GLY A 573 39.36 -9.28 6.91
N ARG A 574 39.86 -10.40 7.44
CA ARG A 574 39.77 -11.73 6.78
C ARG A 574 38.63 -12.60 7.33
N ARG A 575 37.78 -12.06 8.21
CA ARG A 575 36.69 -12.80 8.83
C ARG A 575 35.37 -12.48 8.15
N LEU A 576 34.78 -13.46 7.49
CA LEU A 576 33.42 -13.37 6.98
C LEU A 576 32.45 -13.75 8.09
N VAL A 577 31.52 -12.87 8.41
CA VAL A 577 30.43 -13.12 9.36
C VAL A 577 29.12 -13.20 8.58
N LEU A 578 28.43 -14.32 8.73
CA LEU A 578 27.05 -14.53 8.29
C LEU A 578 26.14 -14.40 9.51
N ASP A 579 25.29 -13.38 9.51
CA ASP A 579 24.48 -13.05 10.69
C ASP A 579 23.20 -13.89 10.75
N GLY A 580 23.20 -14.90 11.62
CA GLY A 580 22.09 -15.84 11.77
C GLY A 580 20.79 -15.16 12.20
N GLU A 581 20.87 -14.03 12.90
CA GLU A 581 19.69 -13.26 13.34
C GLU A 581 18.96 -12.57 12.18
N THR A 582 19.58 -12.47 11.01
CA THR A 582 19.01 -11.83 9.82
C THR A 582 18.47 -12.83 8.80
N LEU A 583 18.67 -14.14 9.05
CA LEU A 583 18.27 -15.19 8.13
C LEU A 583 16.75 -15.21 7.91
N CYS A 584 16.33 -15.16 6.64
CA CYS A 584 14.95 -15.33 6.21
C CYS A 584 14.85 -16.41 5.12
N VAL A 585 13.75 -17.17 5.13
CA VAL A 585 13.32 -17.92 3.94
C VAL A 585 12.50 -16.98 3.06
N LEU A 586 12.82 -16.91 1.77
CA LEU A 586 12.09 -16.13 0.77
C LEU A 586 11.30 -17.06 -0.15
N GLY A 587 10.10 -16.63 -0.54
CA GLY A 587 9.34 -17.25 -1.62
C GLY A 587 9.55 -16.55 -2.97
N ALA A 588 8.85 -17.05 -3.99
CA ALA A 588 9.00 -16.65 -5.38
C ALA A 588 8.62 -15.19 -5.65
N ALA A 589 7.68 -14.64 -4.88
CA ALA A 589 7.27 -13.25 -5.01
C ALA A 589 8.12 -12.31 -4.13
N GLY A 590 9.16 -12.84 -3.49
CA GLY A 590 9.99 -12.09 -2.54
C GLY A 590 9.37 -11.97 -1.15
N GLU A 591 8.24 -12.64 -0.88
CA GLU A 591 7.65 -12.68 0.44
C GLU A 591 8.55 -13.45 1.42
N ARG A 592 8.60 -12.98 2.67
CA ARG A 592 9.49 -13.48 3.73
C ARG A 592 8.72 -14.36 4.69
N TYR A 593 9.27 -15.51 5.04
CA TYR A 593 8.75 -16.39 6.08
C TYR A 593 9.59 -16.22 7.35
N VAL A 594 8.98 -15.73 8.42
CA VAL A 594 9.63 -15.40 9.69
C VAL A 594 8.92 -16.07 10.86
N ARG A 595 9.54 -16.05 12.05
CA ARG A 595 8.99 -16.65 13.28
C ARG A 595 8.51 -18.09 13.06
N MET A 596 9.40 -18.95 12.56
CA MET A 596 9.09 -20.34 12.22
C MET A 596 9.00 -21.21 13.47
N VAL A 597 7.81 -21.31 14.05
CA VAL A 597 7.52 -22.11 15.24
C VAL A 597 7.47 -23.60 14.88
N GLY A 598 8.30 -24.41 15.54
CA GLY A 598 8.25 -25.88 15.43
C GLY A 598 9.05 -26.47 14.27
N ALA A 599 9.51 -25.65 13.33
CA ALA A 599 10.57 -26.00 12.40
C ALA A 599 11.43 -24.79 12.01
N PRO A 600 12.26 -24.26 12.92
CA PRO A 600 13.24 -23.26 12.56
C PRO A 600 14.24 -23.77 11.51
N PRO A 601 14.79 -22.89 10.66
CA PRO A 601 15.70 -23.26 9.57
C PRO A 601 17.14 -23.45 10.09
N PHE A 602 17.39 -24.56 10.80
CA PHE A 602 18.72 -24.91 11.31
C PHE A 602 19.46 -25.90 10.41
N GLY A 603 20.78 -25.98 10.59
CA GLY A 603 21.62 -26.96 9.89
C GLY A 603 21.86 -26.60 8.43
N ILE A 604 21.97 -25.30 8.13
CA ILE A 604 22.20 -24.80 6.78
C ILE A 604 23.70 -24.88 6.49
N GLU A 605 24.07 -25.66 5.49
CA GLU A 605 25.44 -25.80 5.00
C GLU A 605 25.84 -24.52 4.24
N VAL A 606 27.03 -24.02 4.53
CA VAL A 606 27.61 -22.82 3.92
C VAL A 606 28.86 -23.21 3.15
N SER A 607 28.90 -22.85 1.87
CA SER A 607 30.08 -23.01 1.02
C SER A 607 30.48 -21.67 0.41
N LEU A 608 31.79 -21.45 0.27
CA LEU A 608 32.37 -20.23 -0.29
C LEU A 608 33.05 -20.51 -1.63
N LYS A 609 32.73 -19.74 -2.67
CA LYS A 609 33.28 -19.96 -4.02
C LYS A 609 34.77 -19.63 -4.03
N GLY A 610 35.61 -20.59 -4.43
CA GLY A 610 37.07 -20.41 -4.51
C GLY A 610 37.80 -20.52 -3.17
N GLU A 611 37.09 -20.77 -2.07
CA GLU A 611 37.65 -21.01 -0.75
C GLU A 611 37.47 -22.47 -0.32
N LYS A 612 38.33 -22.94 0.60
CA LYS A 612 38.17 -24.27 1.21
C LYS A 612 37.35 -24.23 2.51
N ALA A 613 36.97 -23.04 2.96
CA ALA A 613 36.20 -22.85 4.18
C ALA A 613 34.74 -23.24 3.94
N GLU A 614 34.22 -24.07 4.83
CA GLU A 614 32.84 -24.52 4.90
C GLU A 614 32.37 -24.40 6.34
N GLY A 615 31.07 -24.22 6.54
CA GLY A 615 30.49 -24.16 7.87
C GLY A 615 29.01 -24.47 7.89
N VAL A 616 28.41 -24.40 9.07
CA VAL A 616 26.99 -24.70 9.27
C VAL A 616 26.37 -23.65 10.19
N LEU A 617 25.28 -23.03 9.74
CA LEU A 617 24.41 -22.22 10.59
C LEU A 617 23.58 -23.19 11.46
N ARG A 618 24.06 -23.44 12.68
CA ARG A 618 23.48 -24.40 13.63
C ARG A 618 22.37 -23.78 14.48
N GLY A 619 21.51 -24.62 15.03
CA GLY A 619 20.62 -24.24 16.13
C GLY A 619 21.39 -24.05 17.44
N SER A 620 20.71 -23.44 18.41
CA SER A 620 21.26 -23.14 19.73
C SER A 620 21.07 -24.27 20.74
N THR A 621 21.97 -24.34 21.73
CA THR A 621 21.82 -25.22 22.90
C THR A 621 20.76 -24.68 23.86
N ALA A 622 20.31 -25.50 24.80
CA ALA A 622 19.38 -25.06 25.85
C ALA A 622 19.93 -23.87 26.66
N GLU A 623 21.23 -23.90 27.00
CA GLU A 623 21.90 -22.83 27.74
C GLU A 623 21.93 -21.52 26.94
N GLU A 624 22.24 -21.59 25.64
CA GLU A 624 22.24 -20.44 24.73
C GLU A 624 20.82 -19.84 24.60
N VAL A 625 19.78 -20.67 24.50
CA VAL A 625 18.39 -20.20 24.45
C VAL A 625 17.95 -19.58 25.78
N MET A 626 18.32 -20.16 26.91
CA MET A 626 18.00 -19.59 28.23
C MET A 626 18.70 -18.25 28.48
N ALA A 627 19.88 -18.04 27.90
CA ALA A 627 20.57 -16.75 27.91
C ALA A 627 19.92 -15.73 26.96
N HIS A 628 19.41 -16.19 25.81
CA HIS A 628 18.76 -15.32 24.82
C HIS A 628 17.63 -16.04 24.05
N TRP A 629 16.39 -15.86 24.52
CA TRP A 629 15.19 -16.56 24.01
C TRP A 629 14.99 -16.50 22.48
N PRO A 630 15.30 -15.40 21.75
CA PRO A 630 15.21 -15.36 20.29
C PRO A 630 16.00 -16.46 19.56
N TYR A 631 17.06 -17.00 20.17
CA TYR A 631 17.86 -18.09 19.63
C TYR A 631 17.10 -19.42 19.48
N ALA A 632 15.92 -19.55 20.07
CA ALA A 632 15.04 -20.69 19.82
C ALA A 632 14.49 -20.71 18.39
N TYR A 633 14.55 -19.59 17.66
CA TYR A 633 13.89 -19.42 16.36
C TYR A 633 14.86 -19.17 15.20
N LEU A 634 16.07 -18.71 15.50
CA LEU A 634 17.06 -18.25 14.52
C LEU A 634 18.38 -18.99 14.76
N PRO A 635 19.11 -19.38 13.70
CA PRO A 635 20.38 -20.06 13.87
C PRO A 635 21.44 -19.12 14.46
N GLN A 636 22.48 -19.71 15.02
CA GLN A 636 23.67 -18.97 15.43
C GLN A 636 24.42 -18.41 14.22
N SER A 637 24.97 -17.20 14.39
CA SER A 637 25.84 -16.58 13.38
C SER A 637 27.08 -17.44 13.12
N LEU A 638 27.53 -17.46 11.87
CA LEU A 638 28.67 -18.25 11.43
C LEU A 638 29.82 -17.32 11.04
N GLU A 639 31.01 -17.61 11.58
CA GLU A 639 32.23 -16.87 11.28
C GLU A 639 33.23 -17.79 10.55
N LEU A 640 33.72 -17.36 9.39
CA LEU A 640 34.66 -18.09 8.56
C LEU A 640 35.90 -17.25 8.27
N GLU A 641 37.08 -17.84 8.46
CA GLU A 641 38.36 -17.19 8.14
C GLU A 641 38.70 -17.38 6.65
N LEU A 642 38.96 -16.28 5.95
CA LEU A 642 39.29 -16.23 4.53
C LEU A 642 40.80 -16.12 4.29
N LYS A 643 41.23 -16.51 3.08
CA LYS A 643 42.63 -16.31 2.65
C LYS A 643 42.91 -14.85 2.34
N LYS A 644 41.92 -14.14 1.79
CA LYS A 644 42.01 -12.73 1.40
C LYS A 644 40.87 -11.94 2.06
N ALA A 645 41.12 -10.65 2.28
CA ALA A 645 40.11 -9.71 2.76
C ALA A 645 39.21 -9.24 1.59
N GLU A 646 38.50 -10.18 0.97
CA GLU A 646 37.59 -9.95 -0.16
C GLU A 646 36.33 -10.79 0.06
N MET A 647 35.15 -10.23 -0.24
CA MET A 647 33.86 -10.91 -0.05
C MET A 647 33.69 -12.00 -1.12
N PRO A 648 33.72 -13.30 -0.77
CA PRO A 648 33.51 -14.36 -1.76
C PRO A 648 32.01 -14.59 -2.01
N PRO A 649 31.62 -15.09 -3.19
CA PRO A 649 30.27 -15.56 -3.41
C PRO A 649 29.92 -16.71 -2.44
N VAL A 650 28.76 -16.61 -1.80
CA VAL A 650 28.31 -17.53 -0.74
C VAL A 650 27.18 -18.40 -1.25
N ARG A 651 27.19 -19.69 -0.93
CA ARG A 651 26.05 -20.59 -1.15
C ARG A 651 25.54 -21.11 0.17
N LEU A 652 24.24 -20.98 0.38
CA LEU A 652 23.50 -21.59 1.48
C LEU A 652 22.71 -22.78 0.96
N PHE A 653 22.82 -23.91 1.65
CA PHE A 653 22.18 -25.14 1.25
C PHE A 653 21.51 -25.82 2.44
N LEU A 654 20.20 -26.08 2.32
CA LEU A 654 19.45 -26.90 3.25
C LEU A 654 18.84 -28.09 2.50
N LYS A 655 19.36 -29.28 2.79
CA LYS A 655 18.98 -30.51 2.08
C LYS A 655 17.48 -30.79 2.13
N LYS A 656 16.84 -30.57 3.30
CA LYS A 656 15.40 -30.81 3.49
C LYS A 656 14.85 -30.07 4.71
N HIS A 657 14.07 -29.03 4.47
CA HIS A 657 13.15 -28.43 5.43
C HIS A 657 11.81 -29.19 5.44
N PRO A 658 11.14 -29.40 6.59
CA PRO A 658 9.84 -30.07 6.66
C PRO A 658 8.75 -29.35 5.87
N TRP A 659 8.81 -28.02 5.77
CA TRP A 659 7.76 -27.22 5.10
C TRP A 659 8.12 -26.78 3.69
N PHE A 660 9.39 -26.42 3.45
CA PHE A 660 9.85 -25.80 2.20
C PHE A 660 10.58 -26.80 1.30
N GLY A 661 10.87 -28.00 1.79
CA GLY A 661 11.67 -28.98 1.06
C GLY A 661 13.13 -28.56 0.96
N LYS A 662 13.77 -28.83 -0.18
CA LYS A 662 15.17 -28.46 -0.42
C LYS A 662 15.25 -26.96 -0.71
N ILE A 663 16.18 -26.26 -0.06
CA ILE A 663 16.46 -24.84 -0.30
C ILE A 663 17.93 -24.70 -0.70
N ASP A 664 18.19 -23.95 -1.78
CA ASP A 664 19.52 -23.75 -2.34
C ASP A 664 19.58 -22.36 -2.98
N THR A 665 20.44 -21.49 -2.46
CA THR A 665 20.54 -20.11 -2.97
C THR A 665 21.26 -20.03 -4.32
N GLY A 666 21.94 -21.10 -4.76
CA GLY A 666 23.03 -20.95 -5.72
C GLY A 666 24.15 -20.08 -5.14
N TRP A 667 24.93 -19.43 -5.99
CA TRP A 667 25.96 -18.48 -5.57
C TRP A 667 25.36 -17.08 -5.43
N MET A 668 25.35 -16.55 -4.21
CA MET A 668 25.02 -15.16 -3.90
C MET A 668 26.29 -14.33 -4.06
N GLU A 669 26.31 -13.42 -5.03
CA GLU A 669 27.42 -12.50 -5.29
C GLU A 669 27.52 -11.44 -4.22
#